data_AF-A0A931VX59-F1
#
_entry.id   AF-A0A931VX59-F1
#
_cell.length_a   1.000
_cell.length_b   1.000
_cell.length_c   1.000
_cell.angle_alpha   90.00
_cell.angle_beta   90.00
_cell.angle_gamma   90.00
#
_symmetry.space_group_name_H-M   'P 1'
#
loop_
_entity.id
_entity.type
_entity.pdbx_description
1 polymer ?
#
loop_
_entity_poly.entity_id
_entity_poly.type
_entity_poly.pdbx_seq_one_letter_code
_entity_poly.pdbx_strand_id
1 'polypeptide(L)'
;MKIMKFYFMTLMFALFLFYNYSNAQVKNIAHRGGAALAPENTLAAFSNAISLGADYYELDVQISKDDSLMIMHDDTINRTTNGTGSVSSLTYAQLRSYDAGSKFNASFAGEKIPTLYESLMLAKNSASNIGVVVEIKTSNSTAVQKVVKMVQDLNMRNRVIISSFNISQITESKSLDAAIPVQLFVGTTSNSAIDQAAAINGEWIGSGGTATSAFLDYAHSKNVKYNSWTINSSSQMISLSQLGVDGITTDNPKTLKSVSDTTPPSDVVLSSTFVAETKITLNWNAAVDGESEIIGYEIYRDTIPSAATLLASVGNVTEYTDETYTETKQYFYRVKAKNSAGILSTNFSNELSAATLSDITQPVLLNVTSNAEDSKIVIDFSERVDQTIAETTTNYTINKSVTIQNAKLSLDQKSVILTASQLAENSYTLTVKNIKDRAATPNTITKTSAIFIHKNISSSTVAYYSADEIQTDSTLVDASSNLNNGTLKNGAALSEGILGNALEFDGVDDYVQFSSSPSFDINGSAVTVSLWAKLDYLPADLPGAYGPLFDSDTDQYVLYEDKGNNELRFKVSTTSSAERPGIPAAALVAGEWLHIVGVYDGSKAMIYLNGALRDTHTLTGNVKTGQAAWLGKSAQNSPSYFKGKIDNVQIFNSALSQAEITDMYNSIKVSPLDPKPSDVQLTSVTANGTEIKLQWQPAVNYESALMGYEIYRDTHTAAATLLATTGNVTEFTDKNTAEYTSYFYRVRAKNSSALLSPNYSNEIGAATNKDAVKPEILFSTSRAETNKIIIEFSEKVDQAAAETTTNYSLDKSVTINSAKLCLDQKSVILTTSDLGEDTYTLIAKNVKDRASAFNTVAPDSIIFNHKNLPANIIAHYSIDDIQNDSVLTDYSSNANNGVLRNGAALSEGLLGNALQFDGVDDYVQFSTSPSFDIGGSAVSVSLWVKLNYLPAELPGSFGPLFDSDGDQYVLYADKGNKELRFKVSTTAGAERPGIPETDLITGQWINIVGVYDGTKAMIYLNGILKDSHNLTGDVKPGQEAYLGRSAKNSPAYFKGSMDNVQIFNRALSQEEITDNYSNTKTAAIKNVVSVEDDENNLMPLTFALSQNYPNPFNPVTKINYQVPEMSNVQLTIYDILGREVSTIVNEVKAPGTYEVKFNGSNLASGVYFYRLQVYTLGRDGSFSDIKKLILLK
;
A
#
# COMPACT_ATOMS: atom_id res chain seq x y z
N MET A 1 -2.02 45.30 -57.70
CA MET A 1 -3.20 44.42 -57.54
C MET A 1 -3.07 43.04 -58.21
N LYS A 2 -2.44 42.90 -59.40
CA LYS A 2 -2.22 41.57 -60.03
C LYS A 2 -1.13 40.71 -59.37
N ILE A 3 -0.08 41.32 -58.81
CA ILE A 3 1.01 40.60 -58.12
C ILE A 3 0.53 40.03 -56.78
N MET A 4 -0.28 40.76 -56.02
CA MET A 4 -0.83 40.29 -54.74
C MET A 4 -1.85 39.15 -54.91
N LYS A 5 -2.63 39.14 -56.00
CA LYS A 5 -3.50 38.00 -56.35
C LYS A 5 -2.70 36.77 -56.81
N PHE A 6 -1.56 36.96 -57.48
CA PHE A 6 -0.68 35.86 -57.86
C PHE A 6 -0.07 35.22 -56.61
N TYR A 7 0.54 36.00 -55.70
CA TYR A 7 1.09 35.46 -54.45
C TYR A 7 0.03 34.84 -53.52
N PHE A 8 -1.18 35.39 -53.46
CA PHE A 8 -2.25 34.80 -52.64
C PHE A 8 -2.81 33.50 -53.25
N MET A 9 -2.88 33.38 -54.59
CA MET A 9 -3.23 32.13 -55.25
C MET A 9 -2.09 31.10 -55.20
N THR A 10 -0.82 31.49 -55.33
CA THR A 10 0.30 30.54 -55.20
C THR A 10 0.49 30.08 -53.75
N LEU A 11 0.21 30.94 -52.76
CA LEU A 11 0.24 30.57 -51.34
C LEU A 11 -0.99 29.71 -50.97
N MET A 12 -2.18 29.98 -51.52
CA MET A 12 -3.32 29.08 -51.35
C MET A 12 -3.17 27.76 -52.10
N PHE A 13 -2.52 27.72 -53.27
CA PHE A 13 -2.25 26.47 -54.01
C PHE A 13 -1.11 25.67 -53.35
N ALA A 14 -0.11 26.34 -52.78
CA ALA A 14 0.90 25.71 -51.94
C ALA A 14 0.31 25.25 -50.61
N LEU A 15 -0.56 26.02 -49.94
CA LEU A 15 -1.31 25.52 -48.78
C LEU A 15 -2.24 24.36 -49.16
N PHE A 16 -2.90 24.37 -50.33
CA PHE A 16 -3.74 23.25 -50.77
C PHE A 16 -2.91 22.00 -51.12
N LEU A 17 -1.68 22.16 -51.61
CA LEU A 17 -0.75 21.06 -51.87
C LEU A 17 -0.06 20.55 -50.59
N PHE A 18 0.22 21.41 -49.61
CA PHE A 18 0.73 21.03 -48.29
C PHE A 18 -0.35 20.42 -47.39
N TYR A 19 -1.61 20.84 -47.50
CA TYR A 19 -2.76 20.27 -46.76
C TYR A 19 -3.28 18.96 -47.37
N ASN A 20 -2.91 18.62 -48.62
CA ASN A 20 -3.19 17.30 -49.20
C ASN A 20 -2.00 16.34 -49.09
N TYR A 21 -0.81 16.82 -48.71
CA TYR A 21 0.30 15.97 -48.28
C TYR A 21 0.33 15.73 -46.76
N SER A 22 -0.67 16.24 -46.02
CA SER A 22 -0.85 15.91 -44.61
C SER A 22 -1.70 14.65 -44.45
N ASN A 23 -1.08 13.60 -43.90
CA ASN A 23 -1.69 12.44 -43.25
C ASN A 23 -2.59 11.53 -44.12
N ALA A 24 -2.01 10.77 -45.05
CA ALA A 24 -2.60 9.46 -45.33
C ALA A 24 -2.37 8.59 -44.09
N GLN A 25 -3.43 8.36 -43.30
CA GLN A 25 -3.37 7.50 -42.12
C GLN A 25 -2.85 6.11 -42.52
N VAL A 26 -1.79 5.66 -41.85
CA VAL A 26 -1.23 4.31 -42.01
C VAL A 26 -2.34 3.30 -41.81
N LYS A 27 -2.46 2.34 -42.73
CA LYS A 27 -3.50 1.31 -42.64
C LYS A 27 -3.19 0.31 -41.53
N ASN A 28 -4.10 0.21 -40.56
CA ASN A 28 -4.07 -0.79 -39.50
C ASN A 28 -4.62 -2.12 -40.03
N ILE A 29 -3.72 -3.07 -40.30
CA ILE A 29 -4.06 -4.37 -40.85
C ILE A 29 -3.92 -5.41 -39.73
N ALA A 30 -5.04 -5.90 -39.20
CA ALA A 30 -5.04 -6.89 -38.13
C ALA A 30 -4.61 -8.26 -38.67
N HIS A 31 -3.38 -8.67 -38.40
CA HIS A 31 -2.77 -9.93 -38.86
C HIS A 31 -3.59 -11.12 -38.35
N ARG A 32 -4.15 -11.92 -39.27
CA ARG A 32 -5.06 -13.03 -38.95
C ARG A 32 -6.24 -12.63 -38.04
N GLY A 33 -6.68 -11.38 -38.10
CA GLY A 33 -7.70 -10.79 -37.23
C GLY A 33 -7.21 -10.24 -35.88
N GLY A 34 -5.89 -10.12 -35.67
CA GLY A 34 -5.30 -9.66 -34.42
C GLY A 34 -4.91 -10.84 -33.52
N ALA A 35 -3.95 -11.63 -33.98
CA ALA A 35 -3.55 -12.91 -33.37
C ALA A 35 -3.02 -12.80 -31.92
N ALA A 36 -2.70 -11.61 -31.42
CA ALA A 36 -2.34 -11.41 -30.02
C ALA A 36 -3.57 -11.28 -29.10
N LEU A 37 -4.76 -11.01 -29.66
CA LEU A 37 -5.96 -10.62 -28.92
C LEU A 37 -7.08 -11.67 -29.00
N ALA A 38 -7.08 -12.51 -30.03
CA ALA A 38 -8.09 -13.54 -30.28
C ALA A 38 -7.48 -14.70 -31.11
N PRO A 39 -8.07 -15.91 -31.10
CA PRO A 39 -7.54 -17.04 -31.85
C PRO A 39 -7.45 -16.73 -33.35
N GLU A 40 -6.23 -16.79 -33.90
CA GLU A 40 -5.93 -16.40 -35.28
C GLU A 40 -6.87 -17.06 -36.31
N ASN A 41 -7.19 -16.33 -37.38
CA ASN A 41 -7.96 -16.84 -38.52
C ASN A 41 -9.38 -17.36 -38.18
N THR A 42 -9.98 -16.87 -37.09
CA THR A 42 -11.37 -17.20 -36.68
C THR A 42 -12.33 -16.02 -36.84
N LEU A 43 -13.64 -16.28 -36.81
CA LEU A 43 -14.64 -15.20 -36.81
C LEU A 43 -14.55 -14.34 -35.54
N ALA A 44 -14.15 -14.90 -34.40
CA ALA A 44 -13.89 -14.14 -33.18
C ALA A 44 -12.77 -13.10 -33.38
N ALA A 45 -11.65 -13.49 -33.99
CA ALA A 45 -10.56 -12.56 -34.28
C ALA A 45 -11.00 -11.45 -35.25
N PHE A 46 -11.68 -11.80 -36.35
CA PHE A 46 -12.18 -10.79 -37.28
C PHE A 46 -13.20 -9.84 -36.64
N SER A 47 -14.07 -10.34 -35.75
CA SER A 47 -15.01 -9.52 -34.99
C SER A 47 -14.31 -8.58 -33.99
N ASN A 48 -13.22 -9.05 -33.39
CA ASN A 48 -12.38 -8.23 -32.53
C ASN A 48 -11.68 -7.12 -33.33
N ALA A 49 -11.11 -7.43 -34.49
CA ALA A 49 -10.52 -6.43 -35.39
C ALA A 49 -11.54 -5.35 -35.82
N ILE A 50 -12.78 -5.75 -36.13
CA ILE A 50 -13.89 -4.83 -36.40
C ILE A 50 -14.17 -3.92 -35.19
N SER A 51 -14.27 -4.50 -34.00
CA SER A 51 -14.59 -3.77 -32.77
C SER A 51 -13.50 -2.76 -32.38
N LEU A 52 -12.24 -3.09 -32.68
CA LEU A 52 -11.10 -2.20 -32.48
C LEU A 52 -11.01 -1.10 -33.55
N GLY A 53 -11.73 -1.23 -34.66
CA GLY A 53 -11.73 -0.26 -35.76
C GLY A 53 -10.51 -0.38 -36.66
N ALA A 54 -9.98 -1.59 -36.87
CA ALA A 54 -8.93 -1.82 -37.87
C ALA A 54 -9.42 -1.47 -39.29
N ASP A 55 -8.52 -1.02 -40.17
CA ASP A 55 -8.84 -0.73 -41.57
C ASP A 55 -9.06 -2.01 -42.37
N TYR A 56 -8.27 -3.04 -42.07
CA TYR A 56 -8.37 -4.38 -42.64
C TYR A 56 -8.16 -5.41 -41.54
N TYR A 57 -8.71 -6.61 -41.71
CA TYR A 57 -8.06 -7.80 -41.20
C TYR A 57 -7.43 -8.58 -42.35
N GLU A 58 -6.29 -9.18 -42.06
CA GLU A 58 -5.61 -10.12 -42.93
C GLU A 58 -6.06 -11.54 -42.56
N LEU A 59 -6.11 -12.44 -43.55
CA LEU A 59 -6.45 -13.84 -43.36
C LEU A 59 -5.76 -14.74 -44.39
N ASP A 60 -5.60 -16.00 -44.01
CA ASP A 60 -4.92 -17.01 -44.81
C ASP A 60 -5.91 -17.99 -45.45
N VAL A 61 -5.91 -18.13 -46.77
CA VAL A 61 -6.80 -19.05 -47.50
C VAL A 61 -6.09 -20.33 -47.92
N GLN A 62 -6.72 -21.45 -47.55
CA GLN A 62 -6.39 -22.82 -47.95
C GLN A 62 -7.58 -23.48 -48.68
N ILE A 63 -7.33 -24.65 -49.29
CA ILE A 63 -8.37 -25.48 -49.91
C ILE A 63 -8.44 -26.84 -49.20
N SER A 64 -9.65 -27.19 -48.77
CA SER A 64 -10.00 -28.50 -48.21
C SER A 64 -10.08 -29.60 -49.28
N LYS A 65 -10.13 -30.87 -48.85
CA LYS A 65 -10.21 -32.05 -49.75
C LYS A 65 -11.39 -32.02 -50.71
N ASP A 66 -12.54 -31.52 -50.26
CA ASP A 66 -13.76 -31.34 -51.05
C ASP A 66 -13.84 -29.95 -51.68
N ASP A 67 -12.68 -29.31 -51.86
CA ASP A 67 -12.48 -28.17 -52.75
C ASP A 67 -13.15 -26.86 -52.26
N SER A 68 -13.40 -26.76 -50.95
CA SER A 68 -13.94 -25.57 -50.29
C SER A 68 -12.83 -24.64 -49.79
N LEU A 69 -12.99 -23.32 -50.00
CA LEU A 69 -12.11 -22.27 -49.49
C LEU A 69 -12.32 -22.07 -47.98
N MET A 70 -11.28 -22.34 -47.21
CA MET A 70 -11.28 -22.24 -45.75
C MET A 70 -10.12 -21.36 -45.27
N ILE A 71 -10.25 -20.83 -44.04
CA ILE A 71 -9.25 -19.93 -43.49
C ILE A 71 -8.33 -20.68 -42.53
N MET A 72 -7.04 -20.76 -42.86
CA MET A 72 -6.01 -21.33 -42.01
C MET A 72 -4.62 -20.99 -42.57
N HIS A 73 -3.69 -20.66 -41.67
CA HIS A 73 -2.31 -20.39 -42.05
C HIS A 73 -1.54 -21.67 -42.44
N ASP A 74 -1.55 -22.66 -41.55
CA ASP A 74 -0.72 -23.86 -41.65
C ASP A 74 -1.31 -24.91 -42.61
N ASP A 75 -0.46 -25.76 -43.20
CA ASP A 75 -0.90 -26.92 -44.00
C ASP A 75 -1.56 -28.04 -43.17
N THR A 76 -1.53 -27.90 -41.84
CA THR A 76 -2.10 -28.85 -40.88
C THR A 76 -2.93 -28.12 -39.82
N ILE A 77 -3.94 -28.78 -39.29
CA ILE A 77 -4.80 -28.22 -38.23
C ILE A 77 -4.19 -28.29 -36.83
N ASN A 78 -2.98 -28.86 -36.71
CA ASN A 78 -2.40 -29.31 -35.44
C ASN A 78 -2.16 -28.17 -34.46
N ARG A 79 -1.64 -27.03 -34.93
CA ARG A 79 -1.20 -25.95 -34.05
C ARG A 79 -2.39 -25.23 -33.42
N THR A 80 -3.36 -24.83 -34.23
CA THR A 80 -4.44 -23.90 -33.85
C THR A 80 -5.73 -24.59 -33.43
N THR A 81 -5.85 -25.92 -33.58
CA THR A 81 -7.08 -26.65 -33.24
C THR A 81 -6.85 -27.81 -32.29
N ASN A 82 -7.92 -28.37 -31.73
CA ASN A 82 -7.87 -29.63 -30.98
C ASN A 82 -7.73 -30.90 -31.86
N GLY A 83 -7.64 -30.76 -33.18
CA GLY A 83 -7.46 -31.86 -34.12
C GLY A 83 -6.01 -32.06 -34.59
N THR A 84 -5.80 -33.09 -35.41
CA THR A 84 -4.53 -33.32 -36.14
C THR A 84 -4.79 -33.77 -37.57
N GLY A 85 -3.89 -33.45 -38.49
CA GLY A 85 -3.97 -33.86 -39.89
C GLY A 85 -3.76 -32.72 -40.89
N SER A 86 -3.49 -33.06 -42.16
CA SER A 86 -3.31 -32.07 -43.22
C SER A 86 -4.66 -31.54 -43.73
N VAL A 87 -4.73 -30.23 -43.98
CA VAL A 87 -5.92 -29.56 -44.53
C VAL A 87 -6.35 -30.20 -45.84
N SER A 88 -5.40 -30.51 -46.73
CA SER A 88 -5.64 -31.14 -48.04
C SER A 88 -6.26 -32.54 -47.96
N SER A 89 -6.21 -33.20 -46.79
CA SER A 89 -6.71 -34.56 -46.58
C SER A 89 -8.10 -34.63 -45.96
N LEU A 90 -8.65 -33.50 -45.50
CA LEU A 90 -9.90 -33.41 -44.76
C LEU A 90 -10.95 -32.63 -45.55
N THR A 91 -12.20 -33.11 -45.53
CA THR A 91 -13.34 -32.34 -46.06
C THR A 91 -13.63 -31.13 -45.17
N TYR A 92 -14.26 -30.09 -45.71
CA TYR A 92 -14.60 -28.91 -44.92
C TYR A 92 -15.52 -29.23 -43.74
N ALA A 93 -16.44 -30.18 -43.91
CA ALA A 93 -17.28 -30.65 -42.79
C ALA A 93 -16.47 -31.23 -41.63
N GLN A 94 -15.38 -31.95 -41.91
CA GLN A 94 -14.46 -32.46 -40.89
C GLN A 94 -13.66 -31.31 -40.26
N LEU A 95 -13.09 -30.43 -41.08
CA LEU A 95 -12.33 -29.26 -40.61
C LEU A 95 -13.16 -28.38 -39.66
N ARG A 96 -14.40 -28.07 -40.04
CA ARG A 96 -15.34 -27.27 -39.24
C ARG A 96 -15.76 -27.93 -37.93
N SER A 97 -15.58 -29.23 -37.76
CA SER A 97 -15.95 -29.92 -36.50
C SER A 97 -15.00 -29.58 -35.35
N TYR A 98 -13.73 -29.29 -35.66
CA TYR A 98 -12.70 -29.01 -34.65
C TYR A 98 -12.90 -27.66 -33.95
N ASP A 99 -12.36 -27.56 -32.74
CA ASP A 99 -12.30 -26.34 -31.94
C ASP A 99 -10.99 -25.61 -32.26
N ALA A 100 -11.11 -24.37 -32.75
CA ALA A 100 -10.02 -23.48 -33.15
C ALA A 100 -9.75 -22.34 -32.15
N GLY A 101 -10.41 -22.33 -30.98
CA GLY A 101 -10.29 -21.26 -29.98
C GLY A 101 -9.74 -21.70 -28.64
N SER A 102 -10.06 -22.91 -28.18
CA SER A 102 -9.67 -23.41 -26.84
C SER A 102 -8.16 -23.38 -26.58
N LYS A 103 -7.33 -23.51 -27.62
CA LYS A 103 -5.86 -23.46 -27.52
C LYS A 103 -5.31 -22.06 -27.27
N PHE A 104 -6.06 -21.03 -27.67
CA PHE A 104 -5.70 -19.65 -27.43
C PHE A 104 -6.07 -19.26 -26.00
N ASN A 105 -7.34 -19.42 -25.64
CA ASN A 105 -7.85 -19.20 -24.29
C ASN A 105 -9.19 -19.95 -24.10
N ALA A 106 -9.47 -20.45 -22.90
CA ALA A 106 -10.69 -21.19 -22.59
C ALA A 106 -12.00 -20.40 -22.87
N SER A 107 -11.96 -19.07 -22.84
CA SER A 107 -13.11 -18.21 -23.17
C SER A 107 -13.54 -18.28 -24.64
N PHE A 108 -12.68 -18.74 -25.54
CA PHE A 108 -12.99 -18.95 -26.97
C PHE A 108 -13.33 -20.41 -27.30
N ALA A 109 -13.62 -21.23 -26.28
CA ALA A 109 -13.98 -22.62 -26.50
C ALA A 109 -15.18 -22.75 -27.46
N GLY A 110 -15.05 -23.62 -28.45
CA GLY A 110 -16.06 -23.86 -29.47
C GLY A 110 -15.92 -23.05 -30.75
N GLU A 111 -15.00 -22.08 -30.84
CA GLU A 111 -14.71 -21.36 -32.10
C GLU A 111 -14.34 -22.32 -33.23
N LYS A 112 -14.74 -21.98 -34.46
CA LYS A 112 -14.65 -22.86 -35.63
C LYS A 112 -13.74 -22.31 -36.70
N ILE A 113 -13.18 -23.20 -37.52
CA ILE A 113 -12.46 -22.81 -38.73
C ILE A 113 -13.45 -22.22 -39.76
N PRO A 114 -13.34 -20.94 -40.13
CA PRO A 114 -14.30 -20.31 -41.02
C PRO A 114 -14.03 -20.65 -42.49
N THR A 115 -15.06 -20.49 -43.32
CA THR A 115 -14.91 -20.39 -44.77
C THR A 115 -14.50 -18.97 -45.17
N LEU A 116 -13.92 -18.80 -46.36
CA LEU A 116 -13.72 -17.47 -46.93
C LEU A 116 -15.03 -16.70 -47.09
N TYR A 117 -16.13 -17.39 -47.43
CA TYR A 117 -17.44 -16.77 -47.56
C TYR A 117 -17.90 -16.13 -46.24
N GLU A 118 -17.79 -16.85 -45.13
CA GLU A 118 -18.17 -16.33 -43.81
C GLU A 118 -17.34 -15.12 -43.41
N SER A 119 -16.02 -15.19 -43.60
CA SER A 119 -15.14 -14.06 -43.32
C SER A 119 -15.48 -12.85 -44.19
N LEU A 120 -15.67 -13.01 -45.50
CA LEU A 120 -16.03 -11.89 -46.39
C LEU A 120 -17.42 -11.33 -46.07
N MET A 121 -18.39 -12.18 -45.72
CA MET A 121 -19.73 -11.75 -45.30
C MET A 121 -19.70 -10.97 -43.99
N LEU A 122 -18.85 -11.35 -43.03
CA LEU A 122 -18.65 -10.62 -41.79
C LEU A 122 -18.14 -9.20 -42.07
N ALA A 123 -17.09 -9.04 -42.89
CA ALA A 123 -16.63 -7.72 -43.33
C ALA A 123 -17.74 -6.96 -44.06
N LYS A 124 -18.39 -7.58 -45.05
CA LYS A 124 -19.42 -6.94 -45.89
C LYS A 124 -20.57 -6.37 -45.07
N ASN A 125 -21.02 -7.12 -44.06
CA ASN A 125 -22.15 -6.73 -43.20
C ASN A 125 -21.74 -5.83 -42.03
N SER A 126 -20.43 -5.64 -41.78
CA SER A 126 -19.95 -4.76 -40.72
C SER A 126 -20.27 -3.29 -41.00
N ALA A 127 -20.68 -2.57 -39.96
CA ALA A 127 -20.89 -1.13 -39.98
C ALA A 127 -19.58 -0.33 -40.14
N SER A 128 -18.41 -0.91 -39.80
CA SER A 128 -17.10 -0.25 -39.87
C SER A 128 -16.52 -0.15 -41.28
N ASN A 129 -17.17 -0.75 -42.28
CA ASN A 129 -16.69 -0.83 -43.67
C ASN A 129 -15.26 -1.42 -43.84
N ILE A 130 -14.82 -2.26 -42.89
CA ILE A 130 -13.50 -2.90 -42.87
C ILE A 130 -13.14 -3.62 -44.18
N GLY A 131 -11.90 -3.54 -44.64
CA GLY A 131 -11.39 -4.32 -45.76
C GLY A 131 -10.88 -5.70 -45.34
N VAL A 132 -10.53 -6.54 -46.32
CA VAL A 132 -9.91 -7.86 -46.07
C VAL A 132 -8.68 -8.03 -46.94
N VAL A 133 -7.55 -8.38 -46.34
CA VAL A 133 -6.36 -8.84 -47.07
C VAL A 133 -6.39 -10.35 -47.09
N VAL A 134 -6.48 -10.94 -48.29
CA VAL A 134 -6.66 -12.38 -48.47
C VAL A 134 -5.36 -12.99 -49.00
N GLU A 135 -4.59 -13.64 -48.13
CA GLU A 135 -3.38 -14.36 -48.55
C GLU A 135 -3.74 -15.75 -49.11
N ILE A 136 -3.31 -16.04 -50.33
CA ILE A 136 -3.43 -17.40 -50.90
C ILE A 136 -2.22 -18.22 -50.45
N LYS A 137 -2.43 -19.14 -49.48
CA LYS A 137 -1.37 -20.03 -48.95
C LYS A 137 -1.22 -21.34 -49.72
N THR A 138 -2.23 -21.74 -50.47
CA THR A 138 -2.24 -23.02 -51.20
C THR A 138 -1.60 -22.91 -52.59
N SER A 139 -0.94 -24.00 -53.02
CA SER A 139 -0.45 -24.18 -54.39
C SER A 139 -1.50 -24.77 -55.36
N ASN A 140 -2.72 -25.02 -54.88
CA ASN A 140 -3.81 -25.52 -55.71
C ASN A 140 -4.15 -24.51 -56.83
N SER A 141 -4.09 -24.96 -58.08
CA SER A 141 -4.25 -24.12 -59.28
C SER A 141 -5.64 -23.52 -59.46
N THR A 142 -6.65 -23.96 -58.70
CA THR A 142 -8.02 -23.43 -58.73
C THR A 142 -8.29 -22.31 -57.71
N ALA A 143 -7.35 -22.08 -56.78
CA ALA A 143 -7.56 -21.17 -55.65
C ALA A 143 -7.78 -19.72 -56.11
N VAL A 144 -6.94 -19.24 -57.04
CA VAL A 144 -6.99 -17.87 -57.55
C VAL A 144 -8.36 -17.58 -58.21
N GLN A 145 -8.81 -18.45 -59.12
CA GLN A 145 -10.07 -18.23 -59.83
C GLN A 145 -11.27 -18.26 -58.87
N LYS A 146 -11.23 -19.12 -57.85
CA LYS A 146 -12.30 -19.21 -56.84
C LYS A 146 -12.34 -17.99 -55.92
N VAL A 147 -11.18 -17.51 -55.44
CA VAL A 147 -11.11 -16.30 -54.61
C VAL A 147 -11.59 -15.10 -55.41
N VAL A 148 -11.09 -14.88 -56.62
CA VAL A 148 -11.53 -13.79 -57.50
C VAL A 148 -13.04 -13.88 -57.74
N LYS A 149 -13.55 -15.05 -58.14
CA LYS A 149 -14.99 -15.24 -58.34
C LYS A 149 -15.81 -14.93 -57.09
N MET A 150 -15.36 -15.32 -55.90
CA MET A 150 -16.08 -15.04 -54.66
C MET A 150 -16.12 -13.55 -54.34
N VAL A 151 -15.00 -12.83 -54.52
CA VAL A 151 -14.94 -11.37 -54.37
C VAL A 151 -15.88 -10.67 -55.35
N GLN A 152 -15.95 -11.18 -56.59
CA GLN A 152 -16.85 -10.67 -57.62
C GLN A 152 -18.33 -10.90 -57.27
N ASP A 153 -18.69 -12.12 -56.89
CA ASP A 153 -20.06 -12.53 -56.55
C ASP A 153 -20.57 -11.76 -55.31
N LEU A 154 -19.68 -11.45 -54.36
CA LEU A 154 -19.99 -10.66 -53.18
C LEU A 154 -19.94 -9.14 -53.41
N ASN A 155 -19.53 -8.68 -54.59
CA ASN A 155 -19.32 -7.26 -54.91
C ASN A 155 -18.34 -6.55 -53.96
N MET A 156 -17.23 -7.20 -53.61
CA MET A 156 -16.22 -6.69 -52.67
C MET A 156 -14.91 -6.24 -53.33
N ARG A 157 -14.90 -5.99 -54.64
CA ARG A 157 -13.69 -5.64 -55.42
C ARG A 157 -12.86 -4.50 -54.82
N ASN A 158 -13.53 -3.49 -54.25
CA ASN A 158 -12.88 -2.32 -53.64
C ASN A 158 -12.58 -2.48 -52.15
N ARG A 159 -12.88 -3.64 -51.56
CA ARG A 159 -12.71 -3.94 -50.13
C ARG A 159 -11.82 -5.15 -49.87
N VAL A 160 -11.33 -5.81 -50.92
CA VAL A 160 -10.45 -6.98 -50.81
C VAL A 160 -9.14 -6.71 -51.51
N ILE A 161 -8.04 -7.01 -50.85
CA ILE A 161 -6.70 -7.08 -51.44
C ILE A 161 -6.32 -8.56 -51.52
N ILE A 162 -6.02 -9.07 -52.71
CA ILE A 162 -5.54 -10.46 -52.85
C ILE A 162 -4.01 -10.45 -52.72
N SER A 163 -3.47 -11.22 -51.78
CA SER A 163 -2.04 -11.31 -51.50
C SER A 163 -1.49 -12.72 -51.68
N SER A 164 -0.18 -12.83 -51.95
CA SER A 164 0.55 -14.10 -52.09
C SER A 164 2.06 -13.82 -52.20
N PHE A 165 2.87 -14.80 -51.79
CA PHE A 165 4.32 -14.84 -52.08
C PHE A 165 4.64 -15.32 -53.51
N ASN A 166 3.64 -15.81 -54.26
CA ASN A 166 3.80 -16.30 -55.62
C ASN A 166 3.32 -15.27 -56.65
N ILE A 167 4.26 -14.63 -57.35
CA ILE A 167 4.00 -13.63 -58.38
C ILE A 167 3.08 -14.14 -59.51
N SER A 168 3.07 -15.45 -59.80
CA SER A 168 2.19 -16.02 -60.83
C SER A 168 0.72 -15.98 -60.39
N GLN A 169 0.44 -16.21 -59.11
CA GLN A 169 -0.91 -16.11 -58.56
C GLN A 169 -1.40 -14.66 -58.52
N ILE A 170 -0.50 -13.71 -58.23
CA ILE A 170 -0.79 -12.27 -58.27
C ILE A 170 -1.08 -11.82 -59.71
N THR A 171 -0.25 -12.24 -60.67
CA THR A 171 -0.42 -11.94 -62.10
C THR A 171 -1.73 -12.53 -62.62
N GLU A 172 -2.05 -13.77 -62.26
CA GLU A 172 -3.32 -14.41 -62.63
C GLU A 172 -4.51 -13.66 -62.03
N SER A 173 -4.47 -13.31 -60.74
CA SER A 173 -5.54 -12.55 -60.07
C SER A 173 -5.85 -11.26 -60.82
N LYS A 174 -4.80 -10.52 -61.20
CA LYS A 174 -4.93 -9.27 -61.95
C LYS A 174 -5.47 -9.46 -63.37
N SER A 175 -5.13 -10.58 -64.01
CA SER A 175 -5.64 -10.93 -65.34
C SER A 175 -7.12 -11.29 -65.34
N LEU A 176 -7.63 -11.89 -64.25
CA LEU A 176 -9.02 -12.29 -64.11
C LEU A 176 -9.92 -11.11 -63.75
N ASP A 177 -9.44 -10.19 -62.92
CA ASP A 177 -10.14 -8.94 -62.60
C ASP A 177 -9.15 -7.82 -62.22
N ALA A 178 -8.87 -6.95 -63.18
CA ALA A 178 -7.93 -5.85 -62.98
C ALA A 178 -8.40 -4.83 -61.92
N ALA A 179 -9.70 -4.82 -61.55
CA ALA A 179 -10.24 -3.90 -60.56
C ALA A 179 -10.00 -4.35 -59.11
N ILE A 180 -9.60 -5.61 -58.87
CA ILE A 180 -9.25 -6.09 -57.53
C ILE A 180 -7.80 -5.69 -57.24
N PRO A 181 -7.53 -4.94 -56.15
CA PRO A 181 -6.17 -4.66 -55.72
C PRO A 181 -5.39 -5.93 -55.35
N VAL A 182 -4.10 -5.94 -55.63
CA VAL A 182 -3.22 -7.07 -55.28
C VAL A 182 -2.00 -6.65 -54.46
N GLN A 183 -1.51 -7.56 -53.63
CA GLN A 183 -0.29 -7.39 -52.84
C GLN A 183 0.70 -8.53 -53.06
N LEU A 184 1.91 -8.22 -53.52
CA LEU A 184 3.01 -9.20 -53.59
C LEU A 184 3.77 -9.23 -52.26
N PHE A 185 3.75 -10.37 -51.58
CA PHE A 185 4.61 -10.58 -50.41
C PHE A 185 6.02 -11.02 -50.83
N VAL A 186 7.05 -10.46 -50.17
CA VAL A 186 8.46 -10.77 -50.43
C VAL A 186 9.24 -10.94 -49.12
N GLY A 187 10.22 -11.84 -49.13
CA GLY A 187 11.07 -12.11 -47.96
C GLY A 187 12.03 -10.96 -47.61
N THR A 188 12.41 -10.13 -48.58
CA THR A 188 13.31 -8.97 -48.37
C THR A 188 12.86 -7.77 -49.20
N THR A 189 13.08 -6.57 -48.65
CA THR A 189 12.80 -5.29 -49.32
C THR A 189 13.79 -5.05 -50.46
N SER A 190 13.28 -4.85 -51.69
CA SER A 190 14.13 -4.53 -52.84
C SER A 190 13.37 -3.77 -53.92
N ASN A 191 14.05 -2.88 -54.64
CA ASN A 191 13.47 -2.15 -55.78
C ASN A 191 13.01 -3.10 -56.89
N SER A 192 13.65 -4.26 -57.03
CA SER A 192 13.24 -5.31 -57.97
C SER A 192 11.82 -5.82 -57.67
N ALA A 193 11.47 -6.01 -56.39
CA ALA A 193 10.13 -6.42 -56.01
C ALA A 193 9.07 -5.35 -56.35
N ILE A 194 9.41 -4.07 -56.15
CA ILE A 194 8.57 -2.94 -56.56
C ILE A 194 8.35 -2.95 -58.07
N ASP A 195 9.42 -3.11 -58.86
CA ASP A 195 9.33 -3.18 -60.31
C ASP A 195 8.51 -4.39 -60.79
N GLN A 196 8.61 -5.54 -60.12
CA GLN A 196 7.79 -6.73 -60.41
C GLN A 196 6.30 -6.47 -60.18
N ALA A 197 5.93 -5.86 -59.05
CA ALA A 197 4.54 -5.50 -58.78
C ALA A 197 4.04 -4.44 -59.77
N ALA A 198 4.83 -3.39 -60.03
CA ALA A 198 4.47 -2.32 -60.96
C ALA A 198 4.29 -2.83 -62.40
N ALA A 199 5.10 -3.79 -62.86
CA ALA A 199 5.02 -4.35 -64.21
C ALA A 199 3.69 -5.04 -64.53
N ILE A 200 2.97 -5.49 -63.50
CA ILE A 200 1.64 -6.10 -63.62
C ILE A 200 0.51 -5.16 -63.14
N ASN A 201 0.80 -3.87 -62.93
CA ASN A 201 -0.11 -2.91 -62.32
C ASN A 201 -0.60 -3.32 -60.92
N GLY A 202 0.25 -4.01 -60.15
CA GLY A 202 -0.02 -4.34 -58.75
C GLY A 202 0.12 -3.12 -57.84
N GLU A 203 -0.77 -3.02 -56.87
CA GLU A 203 -0.90 -1.82 -56.02
C GLU A 203 -0.09 -1.87 -54.73
N TRP A 204 0.25 -3.07 -54.23
CA TRP A 204 0.94 -3.24 -52.96
C TRP A 204 2.10 -4.22 -53.04
N ILE A 205 3.13 -3.97 -52.24
CA ILE A 205 4.12 -4.97 -51.83
C ILE A 205 4.15 -5.05 -50.31
N GLY A 206 4.48 -6.23 -49.76
CA GLY A 206 4.64 -6.39 -48.31
C GLY A 206 5.87 -7.18 -47.94
N SER A 207 6.59 -6.76 -46.89
CA SER A 207 7.76 -7.48 -46.38
C SER A 207 7.94 -7.29 -44.87
N GLY A 208 8.63 -8.25 -44.23
CA GLY A 208 9.18 -8.09 -42.88
C GLY A 208 10.61 -7.59 -42.83
N GLY A 209 11.19 -7.22 -43.98
CA GLY A 209 12.47 -6.55 -44.06
C GLY A 209 12.40 -5.06 -43.66
N THR A 210 13.57 -4.46 -43.43
CA THR A 210 13.69 -3.04 -43.08
C THR A 210 13.30 -2.13 -44.25
N ALA A 211 12.45 -1.14 -43.98
CA ALA A 211 12.12 -0.07 -44.92
C ALA A 211 12.95 1.19 -44.63
N THR A 212 13.28 1.94 -45.68
CA THR A 212 13.93 3.25 -45.59
C THR A 212 13.11 4.28 -46.37
N SER A 213 13.29 5.56 -46.07
CA SER A 213 12.62 6.64 -46.81
C SER A 213 12.86 6.54 -48.32
N ALA A 214 14.12 6.32 -48.75
CA ALA A 214 14.46 6.17 -50.16
C ALA A 214 13.75 4.98 -50.84
N PHE A 215 13.51 3.89 -50.11
CA PHE A 215 12.78 2.74 -50.62
C PHE A 215 11.28 3.05 -50.76
N LEU A 216 10.68 3.71 -49.77
CA LEU A 216 9.27 4.12 -49.80
C LEU A 216 9.01 5.15 -50.91
N ASP A 217 9.88 6.16 -51.03
CA ASP A 217 9.83 7.14 -52.12
C ASP A 217 9.89 6.46 -53.49
N TYR A 218 10.74 5.44 -53.64
CA TYR A 218 10.82 4.67 -54.88
C TYR A 218 9.52 3.89 -55.16
N ALA A 219 8.95 3.22 -54.15
CA ALA A 219 7.67 2.53 -54.27
C ALA A 219 6.55 3.48 -54.70
N HIS A 220 6.42 4.62 -54.01
CA HIS A 220 5.42 5.64 -54.29
C HIS A 220 5.59 6.26 -55.69
N SER A 221 6.84 6.45 -56.16
CA SER A 221 7.12 6.92 -57.53
C SER A 221 6.61 5.96 -58.62
N LYS A 222 6.43 4.68 -58.28
CA LYS A 222 5.89 3.63 -59.14
C LYS A 222 4.40 3.38 -58.91
N ASN A 223 3.74 4.20 -58.08
CA ASN A 223 2.36 4.04 -57.64
C ASN A 223 2.12 2.68 -56.93
N VAL A 224 3.12 2.20 -56.20
CA VAL A 224 3.08 0.98 -55.39
C VAL A 224 3.15 1.36 -53.91
N LYS A 225 2.26 0.79 -53.10
CA LYS A 225 2.20 0.97 -51.65
C LYS A 225 2.99 -0.10 -50.91
N TYR A 226 3.48 0.22 -49.72
CA TYR A 226 4.25 -0.71 -48.88
C TYR A 226 3.52 -1.06 -47.58
N ASN A 227 3.44 -2.37 -47.30
CA ASN A 227 2.90 -2.93 -46.06
C ASN A 227 3.99 -3.66 -45.26
N SER A 228 4.30 -3.18 -44.05
CA SER A 228 5.26 -3.82 -43.14
C SER A 228 4.59 -4.90 -42.30
N TRP A 229 5.15 -6.11 -42.25
CA TRP A 229 4.59 -7.23 -41.46
C TRP A 229 5.68 -8.10 -40.82
N THR A 230 5.53 -8.67 -39.63
CA THR A 230 4.50 -8.38 -38.62
C THR A 230 5.10 -7.47 -37.57
N ILE A 231 4.56 -6.25 -37.42
CA ILE A 231 5.11 -5.25 -36.50
C ILE A 231 4.24 -5.21 -35.25
N ASN A 232 4.79 -5.53 -34.09
CA ASN A 232 4.07 -5.53 -32.80
C ASN A 232 4.65 -4.53 -31.79
N SER A 233 5.83 -3.97 -32.06
CA SER A 233 6.45 -2.97 -31.19
C SER A 233 5.90 -1.57 -31.48
N SER A 234 5.45 -0.87 -30.43
CA SER A 234 4.95 0.51 -30.48
C SER A 234 5.99 1.49 -31.05
N SER A 235 7.26 1.37 -30.65
CA SER A 235 8.33 2.24 -31.16
C SER A 235 8.56 2.02 -32.66
N GLN A 236 8.55 0.77 -33.13
CA GLN A 236 8.64 0.46 -34.56
C GLN A 236 7.41 0.95 -35.32
N MET A 237 6.20 0.82 -34.75
CA MET A 237 4.98 1.35 -35.34
C MET A 237 5.07 2.88 -35.53
N ILE A 238 5.54 3.59 -34.50
CA ILE A 238 5.74 5.06 -34.55
C ILE A 238 6.78 5.40 -35.61
N SER A 239 7.96 4.76 -35.60
CA SER A 239 9.02 5.04 -36.56
C SER A 239 8.61 4.76 -38.01
N LEU A 240 7.93 3.65 -38.26
CA LEU A 240 7.44 3.31 -39.61
C LEU A 240 6.34 4.26 -40.07
N SER A 241 5.46 4.68 -39.17
CA SER A 241 4.41 5.67 -39.47
C SER A 241 5.03 7.02 -39.83
N GLN A 242 6.06 7.45 -39.10
CA GLN A 242 6.83 8.66 -39.39
C GLN A 242 7.62 8.58 -40.71
N LEU A 243 8.09 7.38 -41.08
CA LEU A 243 8.76 7.13 -42.36
C LEU A 243 7.80 7.18 -43.56
N GLY A 244 6.48 7.14 -43.33
CA GLY A 244 5.46 7.21 -44.38
C GLY A 244 5.08 5.85 -44.97
N VAL A 245 5.12 4.78 -44.18
CA VAL A 245 4.59 3.47 -44.62
C VAL A 245 3.08 3.54 -44.91
N ASP A 246 2.59 2.80 -45.91
CA ASP A 246 1.17 2.83 -46.26
C ASP A 246 0.30 1.92 -45.38
N GLY A 247 0.87 0.82 -44.86
CA GLY A 247 0.18 -0.12 -43.99
C GLY A 247 1.10 -0.86 -43.05
N ILE A 248 0.59 -1.20 -41.87
CA ILE A 248 1.27 -2.04 -40.90
C ILE A 248 0.35 -3.22 -40.58
N THR A 249 0.87 -4.42 -40.84
CA THR A 249 0.23 -5.67 -40.43
C THR A 249 0.75 -6.05 -39.05
N THR A 250 -0.16 -6.19 -38.09
CA THR A 250 0.16 -6.37 -36.67
C THR A 250 -0.75 -7.39 -36.01
N ASP A 251 -0.20 -8.17 -35.08
CA ASP A 251 -0.98 -9.06 -34.22
C ASP A 251 -1.79 -8.29 -33.17
N ASN A 252 -1.38 -7.05 -32.86
CA ASN A 252 -2.03 -6.19 -31.88
C ASN A 252 -2.53 -4.88 -32.53
N PRO A 253 -3.68 -4.93 -33.23
CA PRO A 253 -4.27 -3.75 -33.85
C PRO A 253 -4.71 -2.68 -32.83
N LYS A 254 -4.88 -3.02 -31.54
CA LYS A 254 -5.16 -2.05 -30.47
C LYS A 254 -3.94 -1.13 -30.27
N THR A 255 -2.74 -1.69 -30.14
CA THR A 255 -1.52 -0.90 -29.94
C THR A 255 -1.26 0.05 -31.10
N LEU A 256 -1.39 -0.41 -32.35
CA LEU A 256 -1.20 0.46 -33.51
C LEU A 256 -2.22 1.62 -33.52
N LYS A 257 -3.47 1.35 -33.14
CA LYS A 257 -4.47 2.40 -32.97
C LYS A 257 -4.06 3.42 -31.91
N SER A 258 -3.63 2.96 -30.74
CA SER A 258 -3.25 3.83 -29.62
C SER A 258 -2.02 4.70 -29.92
N VAL A 259 -1.02 4.19 -30.67
CA VAL A 259 0.16 4.99 -31.04
C VAL A 259 -0.06 5.85 -32.29
N SER A 260 -1.12 5.56 -33.06
CA SER A 260 -1.56 6.39 -34.19
C SER A 260 -2.62 7.41 -33.78
N ASP A 261 -2.95 7.49 -32.49
CA ASP A 261 -3.84 8.50 -31.93
C ASP A 261 -3.32 9.89 -32.28
N THR A 262 -4.22 10.73 -32.77
CA THR A 262 -3.93 12.12 -33.14
C THR A 262 -4.65 13.12 -32.25
N THR A 263 -5.47 12.62 -31.33
CA THR A 263 -6.24 13.40 -30.38
C THR A 263 -5.43 13.59 -29.09
N PRO A 264 -5.49 14.78 -28.48
CA PRO A 264 -4.85 15.01 -27.19
C PRO A 264 -5.71 14.46 -26.05
N PRO A 265 -5.08 13.98 -24.96
CA PRO A 265 -5.80 13.56 -23.76
C PRO A 265 -6.51 14.74 -23.07
N SER A 266 -7.43 14.44 -22.16
CA SER A 266 -8.14 15.44 -21.36
C SER A 266 -7.17 16.33 -20.57
N ASP A 267 -7.52 17.60 -20.40
CA ASP A 267 -6.75 18.51 -19.55
C ASP A 267 -6.74 18.03 -18.09
N VAL A 268 -5.60 18.23 -17.43
CA VAL A 268 -5.39 17.83 -16.02
C VAL A 268 -5.98 18.88 -15.08
N VAL A 269 -6.39 18.47 -13.89
CA VAL A 269 -6.78 19.41 -12.82
C VAL A 269 -5.92 19.13 -11.59
N LEU A 270 -5.09 20.11 -11.22
CA LEU A 270 -4.35 20.11 -9.96
C LEU A 270 -5.32 20.30 -8.79
N SER A 271 -5.31 19.38 -7.83
CA SER A 271 -6.23 19.32 -6.70
C SER A 271 -5.71 20.04 -5.46
N SER A 272 -4.42 19.90 -5.15
CA SER A 272 -3.80 20.56 -4.01
C SER A 272 -2.28 20.65 -4.11
N THR A 273 -1.71 21.58 -3.35
CA THR A 273 -0.26 21.65 -3.07
C THR A 273 -0.03 21.61 -1.57
N PHE A 274 0.86 20.73 -1.11
CA PHE A 274 1.36 20.71 0.26
C PHE A 274 2.79 21.22 0.29
N VAL A 275 3.09 22.18 1.17
CA VAL A 275 4.43 22.76 1.30
C VAL A 275 5.00 22.34 2.65
N ALA A 276 6.12 21.62 2.60
CA ALA A 276 6.99 21.36 3.74
C ALA A 276 8.25 22.22 3.63
N GLU A 277 9.11 22.17 4.64
CA GLU A 277 10.37 22.96 4.68
C GLU A 277 11.36 22.57 3.59
N THR A 278 11.36 21.30 3.16
CA THR A 278 12.28 20.76 2.13
C THR A 278 11.61 20.15 0.89
N LYS A 279 10.27 20.14 0.81
CA LYS A 279 9.53 19.56 -0.34
C LYS A 279 8.17 20.23 -0.62
N ILE A 280 7.77 20.28 -1.89
CA ILE A 280 6.42 20.66 -2.33
C ILE A 280 5.76 19.45 -3.00
N THR A 281 4.64 19.00 -2.47
CA THR A 281 3.89 17.87 -3.06
C THR A 281 2.68 18.39 -3.83
N LEU A 282 2.58 17.98 -5.09
CA LEU A 282 1.50 18.30 -6.03
C LEU A 282 0.62 17.07 -6.18
N ASN A 283 -0.69 17.27 -6.17
CA ASN A 283 -1.68 16.22 -6.45
C ASN A 283 -2.59 16.64 -7.60
N TRP A 284 -3.03 15.70 -8.45
CA TRP A 284 -3.98 15.94 -9.53
C TRP A 284 -4.89 14.75 -9.80
N ASN A 285 -6.02 15.00 -10.46
CA ASN A 285 -6.91 13.94 -10.93
C ASN A 285 -6.33 13.25 -12.16
N ALA A 286 -6.54 11.93 -12.27
CA ALA A 286 -6.14 11.17 -13.45
C ALA A 286 -6.80 11.74 -14.73
N ALA A 287 -6.00 11.93 -15.78
CA ALA A 287 -6.50 12.29 -17.09
C ALA A 287 -7.12 11.08 -17.79
N VAL A 288 -7.97 11.33 -18.77
CA VAL A 288 -8.59 10.30 -19.61
C VAL A 288 -8.40 10.63 -21.08
N ASP A 289 -8.36 9.60 -21.90
CA ASP A 289 -8.33 9.73 -23.36
C ASP A 289 -9.23 8.65 -23.97
N GLY A 290 -9.97 9.02 -25.00
CA GLY A 290 -10.98 8.16 -25.63
C GLY A 290 -10.38 7.19 -26.66
N GLU A 291 -9.19 7.51 -27.19
CA GLU A 291 -8.55 6.76 -28.27
C GLU A 291 -7.30 6.00 -27.83
N SER A 292 -6.59 6.49 -26.81
CA SER A 292 -5.40 5.83 -26.26
C SER A 292 -5.30 5.91 -24.72
N GLU A 293 -4.29 5.26 -24.14
CA GLU A 293 -4.06 5.23 -22.69
C GLU A 293 -3.12 6.37 -22.27
N ILE A 294 -3.26 6.87 -21.04
CA ILE A 294 -2.35 7.86 -20.44
C ILE A 294 -1.09 7.14 -19.95
N ILE A 295 0.07 7.57 -20.44
CA ILE A 295 1.36 6.98 -20.10
C ILE A 295 2.17 7.82 -19.11
N GLY A 296 1.78 9.08 -18.88
CA GLY A 296 2.46 9.92 -17.90
C GLY A 296 2.05 11.38 -17.91
N TYR A 297 2.80 12.18 -17.16
CA TYR A 297 2.53 13.60 -16.96
C TYR A 297 3.82 14.43 -17.05
N GLU A 298 3.70 15.64 -17.59
CA GLU A 298 4.76 16.65 -17.58
C GLU A 298 4.42 17.74 -16.58
N ILE A 299 5.32 17.97 -15.62
CA ILE A 299 5.19 18.96 -14.56
C ILE A 299 6.00 20.19 -14.96
N TYR A 300 5.37 21.35 -14.88
CA TYR A 300 5.94 22.63 -15.23
C TYR A 300 6.00 23.52 -14.00
N ARG A 301 7.11 24.24 -13.81
CA ARG A 301 7.33 25.11 -12.66
C ARG A 301 8.08 26.38 -13.04
N ASP A 302 7.59 27.53 -12.59
CA ASP A 302 8.30 28.82 -12.66
C ASP A 302 8.15 29.64 -11.37
N THR A 303 8.95 30.70 -11.22
CA THR A 303 8.84 31.67 -10.10
C THR A 303 7.92 32.85 -10.41
N ILE A 304 7.25 32.82 -11.56
CA ILE A 304 6.25 33.79 -11.98
C ILE A 304 4.99 33.04 -12.44
N PRO A 305 3.80 33.65 -12.37
CA PRO A 305 2.57 33.03 -12.87
C PRO A 305 2.70 32.63 -14.35
N SER A 306 1.90 31.64 -14.74
CA SER A 306 1.96 30.99 -16.05
C SER A 306 3.21 30.15 -16.29
N ALA A 307 3.43 29.20 -15.40
CA ALA A 307 4.52 28.26 -15.49
C ALA A 307 4.52 27.49 -16.83
N ALA A 308 5.66 27.53 -17.51
CA ALA A 308 5.91 26.93 -18.82
C ALA A 308 7.29 26.24 -18.91
N THR A 309 8.14 26.37 -17.90
CA THR A 309 9.41 25.63 -17.83
C THR A 309 9.16 24.20 -17.34
N LEU A 310 9.53 23.20 -18.15
CA LEU A 310 9.43 21.79 -17.79
C LEU A 310 10.37 21.49 -16.61
N LEU A 311 9.80 20.98 -15.53
CA LEU A 311 10.51 20.54 -14.33
C LEU A 311 10.82 19.05 -14.37
N ALA A 312 9.80 18.23 -14.65
CA ALA A 312 9.90 16.77 -14.62
C ALA A 312 8.89 16.10 -15.56
N SER A 313 9.21 14.88 -15.98
CA SER A 313 8.28 13.95 -16.61
C SER A 313 8.15 12.73 -15.72
N VAL A 314 6.91 12.36 -15.38
CA VAL A 314 6.61 11.23 -14.50
C VAL A 314 5.71 10.23 -15.22
N GLY A 315 5.70 8.98 -14.75
CA GLY A 315 4.80 7.93 -15.26
C GLY A 315 3.33 8.23 -14.97
N ASN A 316 2.45 7.26 -15.18
CA ASN A 316 1.02 7.42 -14.91
C ASN A 316 0.69 7.43 -13.40
N VAL A 317 1.07 8.53 -12.75
CA VAL A 317 0.86 8.83 -11.33
C VAL A 317 -0.03 10.05 -11.17
N THR A 318 -0.59 10.23 -9.98
CA THR A 318 -1.44 11.39 -9.64
C THR A 318 -0.80 12.29 -8.59
N GLU A 319 0.46 12.05 -8.25
CA GLU A 319 1.23 12.81 -7.27
C GLU A 319 2.68 13.03 -7.76
N TYR A 320 3.25 14.18 -7.42
CA TYR A 320 4.67 14.47 -7.61
C TYR A 320 5.21 15.34 -6.48
N THR A 321 6.41 15.03 -5.99
CA THR A 321 7.11 15.81 -4.97
C THR A 321 8.30 16.55 -5.58
N ASP A 322 8.28 17.88 -5.53
CA ASP A 322 9.38 18.76 -5.90
C ASP A 322 10.24 19.12 -4.69
N GLU A 323 11.47 18.64 -4.68
CA GLU A 323 12.49 18.94 -3.66
C GLU A 323 13.59 19.88 -4.19
N THR A 324 13.44 20.38 -5.42
CA THR A 324 14.45 21.18 -6.14
C THR A 324 14.22 22.68 -6.02
N TYR A 325 13.29 23.10 -5.19
CA TYR A 325 12.98 24.51 -5.05
C TYR A 325 14.06 25.26 -4.27
N THR A 326 14.01 26.58 -4.37
CA THR A 326 14.74 27.50 -3.50
C THR A 326 13.77 28.06 -2.46
N GLU A 327 14.18 28.06 -1.20
CA GLU A 327 13.41 28.65 -0.10
C GLU A 327 13.04 30.13 -0.31
N THR A 328 12.05 30.61 0.43
CA THR A 328 11.56 32.01 0.42
C THR A 328 11.09 32.52 -0.96
N LYS A 329 10.71 31.62 -1.86
CA LYS A 329 10.21 31.95 -3.20
C LYS A 329 8.78 31.48 -3.39
N GLN A 330 8.07 32.18 -4.26
CA GLN A 330 6.80 31.69 -4.77
C GLN A 330 7.03 30.93 -6.07
N TYR A 331 6.50 29.71 -6.12
CA TYR A 331 6.49 28.87 -7.30
C TYR A 331 5.08 28.71 -7.82
N PHE A 332 4.95 28.55 -9.12
CA PHE A 332 3.71 28.29 -9.83
C PHE A 332 3.85 26.98 -10.58
N TYR A 333 2.87 26.09 -10.47
CA TYR A 333 2.89 24.76 -11.05
C TYR A 333 1.73 24.55 -12.01
N ARG A 334 2.03 23.85 -13.11
CA ARG A 334 1.06 23.36 -14.08
C ARG A 334 1.44 21.96 -14.53
N VAL A 335 0.46 21.18 -14.96
CA VAL A 335 0.67 19.80 -15.42
C VAL A 335 0.02 19.61 -16.79
N LYS A 336 0.64 18.79 -17.64
CA LYS A 336 0.03 18.23 -18.85
C LYS A 336 0.04 16.71 -18.80
N ALA A 337 -1.04 16.08 -19.24
CA ALA A 337 -1.09 14.63 -19.42
C ALA A 337 -0.48 14.24 -20.76
N LYS A 338 0.09 13.03 -20.85
CA LYS A 338 0.69 12.46 -22.06
C LYS A 338 0.06 11.12 -22.37
N ASN A 339 -0.42 10.94 -23.59
CA ASN A 339 -1.01 9.67 -24.04
C ASN A 339 0.00 8.76 -24.75
N SER A 340 -0.45 7.59 -25.19
CA SER A 340 0.40 6.53 -25.78
C SER A 340 1.04 6.92 -27.11
N ALA A 341 0.48 7.89 -27.84
CA ALA A 341 1.08 8.49 -29.03
C ALA A 341 2.12 9.57 -28.69
N GLY A 342 2.32 9.86 -27.41
CA GLY A 342 3.20 10.91 -26.93
C GLY A 342 2.60 12.32 -27.04
N ILE A 343 1.31 12.44 -27.32
CA ILE A 343 0.60 13.71 -27.45
C ILE A 343 0.26 14.23 -26.04
N LEU A 344 0.51 15.52 -25.82
CA LEU A 344 0.19 16.20 -24.58
C LEU A 344 -1.23 16.77 -24.60
N SER A 345 -1.84 16.88 -23.42
CA SER A 345 -3.12 17.58 -23.25
C SER A 345 -3.07 18.98 -23.86
N THR A 346 -4.20 19.40 -24.44
CA THR A 346 -4.29 20.63 -25.22
C THR A 346 -3.86 21.81 -24.36
N ASN A 347 -4.48 21.95 -23.20
CA ASN A 347 -4.18 23.00 -22.25
C ASN A 347 -3.33 22.45 -21.11
N PHE A 348 -2.68 23.39 -20.42
CA PHE A 348 -2.17 23.11 -19.08
C PHE A 348 -3.34 22.95 -18.11
N SER A 349 -3.08 22.28 -16.99
CA SER A 349 -3.97 22.32 -15.83
C SER A 349 -4.26 23.74 -15.33
N ASN A 350 -5.19 23.86 -14.39
CA ASN A 350 -5.21 25.03 -13.50
C ASN A 350 -3.82 25.21 -12.85
N GLU A 351 -3.48 26.45 -12.54
CA GLU A 351 -2.22 26.77 -11.88
C GLU A 351 -2.43 26.80 -10.37
N LEU A 352 -1.55 26.10 -9.65
CA LEU A 352 -1.43 26.27 -8.20
C LEU A 352 -0.11 26.95 -7.88
N SER A 353 -0.10 27.77 -6.83
CA SER A 353 1.12 28.41 -6.35
C SER A 353 1.49 27.89 -4.97
N ALA A 354 2.79 27.66 -4.75
CA ALA A 354 3.36 27.29 -3.46
C ALA A 354 4.35 28.37 -3.02
N ALA A 355 4.16 28.93 -1.83
CA ALA A 355 5.13 29.83 -1.21
C ALA A 355 6.01 29.02 -0.27
N THR A 356 7.31 28.95 -0.58
CA THR A 356 8.27 28.21 0.24
C THR A 356 8.70 29.05 1.44
N LEU A 357 8.82 28.39 2.59
CA LEU A 357 9.36 29.01 3.81
C LEU A 357 10.88 29.01 3.75
N SER A 358 11.51 29.73 4.67
CA SER A 358 12.92 29.51 4.97
C SER A 358 13.10 28.14 5.60
N ASP A 359 14.06 27.40 5.10
CA ASP A 359 14.59 26.21 5.71
C ASP A 359 15.48 26.61 6.90
N ILE A 360 15.01 26.24 8.09
CA ILE A 360 15.70 26.48 9.37
C ILE A 360 16.22 25.18 9.99
N THR A 361 16.09 24.07 9.26
CA THR A 361 16.47 22.74 9.74
C THR A 361 17.83 22.37 9.20
N GLN A 362 18.66 21.76 10.04
CA GLN A 362 19.91 21.18 9.57
C GLN A 362 19.65 19.80 8.94
N PRO A 363 20.50 19.35 8.00
CA PRO A 363 20.44 17.99 7.52
C PRO A 363 20.53 16.99 8.67
N VAL A 364 19.79 15.91 8.56
CA VAL A 364 19.79 14.81 9.53
C VAL A 364 20.42 13.60 8.88
N LEU A 365 21.27 12.91 9.63
CA LEU A 365 21.83 11.63 9.19
C LEU A 365 20.75 10.55 9.32
N LEU A 366 20.25 10.04 8.20
CA LEU A 366 19.19 9.04 8.14
C LEU A 366 19.75 7.61 8.20
N ASN A 367 20.81 7.35 7.42
CA ASN A 367 21.36 6.02 7.27
C ASN A 367 22.88 6.03 7.11
N VAL A 368 23.50 4.96 7.61
CA VAL A 368 24.91 4.65 7.39
C VAL A 368 25.02 3.15 7.17
N THR A 369 25.38 2.76 5.96
CA THR A 369 25.57 1.35 5.59
C THR A 369 26.91 1.16 4.91
N SER A 370 27.52 -0.01 5.08
CA SER A 370 28.67 -0.42 4.26
C SER A 370 28.27 -1.39 3.14
N ASN A 371 27.03 -1.88 3.13
CA ASN A 371 26.53 -2.93 2.23
C ASN A 371 27.51 -4.10 2.02
N ALA A 372 28.16 -4.55 3.10
CA ALA A 372 29.22 -5.55 3.09
C ALA A 372 30.52 -5.23 2.31
N GLU A 373 30.68 -4.06 1.71
CA GLU A 373 31.94 -3.65 1.08
C GLU A 373 33.00 -3.29 2.13
N ASP A 374 34.17 -3.93 2.05
CA ASP A 374 35.25 -3.79 3.03
C ASP A 374 35.86 -2.36 3.09
N SER A 375 35.46 -1.42 2.23
CA SER A 375 36.01 -0.07 2.24
C SER A 375 34.98 1.03 1.94
N LYS A 376 33.71 0.68 1.70
CA LYS A 376 32.69 1.66 1.32
C LYS A 376 31.65 1.83 2.38
N ILE A 377 31.22 3.07 2.51
CA ILE A 377 30.17 3.46 3.44
C ILE A 377 29.30 4.49 2.73
N VAL A 378 28.02 4.18 2.57
CA VAL A 378 27.01 5.09 2.06
C VAL A 378 26.34 5.76 3.26
N ILE A 379 26.24 7.09 3.19
CA ILE A 379 25.68 7.95 4.23
C ILE A 379 24.51 8.71 3.61
N ASP A 380 23.31 8.53 4.14
CA ASP A 380 22.12 9.23 3.62
C ASP A 380 21.72 10.38 4.54
N PHE A 381 21.47 11.55 3.96
CA PHE A 381 20.95 12.72 4.65
C PHE A 381 19.45 12.93 4.35
N SER A 382 18.75 13.61 5.28
CA SER A 382 17.32 13.91 5.17
C SER A 382 16.96 14.84 4.01
N GLU A 383 17.96 15.50 3.44
CA GLU A 383 17.80 16.55 2.44
C GLU A 383 19.11 16.73 1.66
N ARG A 384 19.04 17.57 0.63
CA ARG A 384 20.21 17.82 -0.23
C ARG A 384 21.27 18.61 0.52
N VAL A 385 22.51 18.14 0.44
CA VAL A 385 23.66 18.76 1.11
C VAL A 385 24.56 19.50 0.13
N ASP A 386 25.27 20.51 0.62
CA ASP A 386 26.27 21.22 -0.18
C ASP A 386 27.40 20.27 -0.60
N GLN A 387 27.63 20.16 -1.90
CA GLN A 387 28.60 19.22 -2.47
C GLN A 387 30.03 19.45 -1.99
N THR A 388 30.49 20.70 -1.92
CA THR A 388 31.89 20.99 -1.54
C THR A 388 32.14 20.55 -0.10
N ILE A 389 31.18 20.83 0.77
CA ILE A 389 31.23 20.47 2.18
C ILE A 389 31.06 18.96 2.39
N ALA A 390 30.10 18.35 1.68
CA ALA A 390 29.82 16.92 1.76
C ALA A 390 30.98 16.06 1.25
N GLU A 391 31.73 16.51 0.25
CA GLU A 391 32.91 15.82 -0.29
C GLU A 391 34.21 16.10 0.50
N THR A 392 34.16 16.91 1.57
CA THR A 392 35.33 17.19 2.42
C THR A 392 35.55 16.05 3.42
N THR A 393 36.57 15.20 3.19
CA THR A 393 36.85 14.00 4.01
C THR A 393 37.03 14.27 5.51
N THR A 394 37.57 15.43 5.89
CA THR A 394 37.80 15.79 7.31
C THR A 394 36.51 16.05 8.12
N ASN A 395 35.36 16.09 7.46
CA ASN A 395 34.04 16.15 8.08
C ASN A 395 33.55 14.79 8.59
N TYR A 396 34.25 13.71 8.26
CA TYR A 396 33.91 12.34 8.63
C TYR A 396 35.04 11.71 9.43
N THR A 397 34.70 11.03 10.52
CA THR A 397 35.65 10.21 11.28
C THR A 397 34.99 8.92 11.73
N ILE A 398 35.70 7.80 11.62
CA ILE A 398 35.25 6.50 12.11
C ILE A 398 36.19 6.06 13.24
N ASN A 399 35.64 5.44 14.27
CA ASN A 399 36.45 4.91 15.37
C ASN A 399 37.31 3.70 14.93
N LYS A 400 38.08 3.13 15.86
CA LYS A 400 38.93 1.94 15.62
C LYS A 400 40.00 2.13 14.54
N SER A 401 40.55 3.34 14.46
CA SER A 401 41.64 3.71 13.55
C SER A 401 41.30 3.59 12.05
N VAL A 402 40.02 3.57 11.70
CA VAL A 402 39.57 3.62 10.30
C VAL A 402 39.80 5.03 9.75
N THR A 403 40.48 5.14 8.62
CA THR A 403 40.76 6.43 7.97
C THR A 403 39.85 6.65 6.76
N ILE A 404 39.37 7.88 6.55
CA ILE A 404 38.60 8.26 5.36
C ILE A 404 39.56 8.72 4.28
N GLN A 405 39.54 8.04 3.15
CA GLN A 405 40.40 8.29 1.98
C GLN A 405 39.71 9.20 0.97
N ASN A 406 38.41 9.01 0.76
CA ASN A 406 37.60 9.79 -0.18
C ASN A 406 36.17 9.97 0.33
N ALA A 407 35.49 11.02 -0.13
CA ALA A 407 34.07 11.27 0.08
C ALA A 407 33.48 11.82 -1.22
N LYS A 408 32.43 11.21 -1.74
CA LYS A 408 31.78 11.62 -2.99
C LYS A 408 30.28 11.75 -2.81
N LEU A 409 29.72 12.90 -3.21
CA LEU A 409 28.27 13.08 -3.21
C LEU A 409 27.68 12.32 -4.40
N SER A 410 26.63 11.54 -4.15
CA SER A 410 25.85 10.82 -5.15
C SER A 410 25.01 11.78 -6.01
N LEU A 411 24.44 11.25 -7.11
CA LEU A 411 23.60 12.00 -8.05
C LEU A 411 22.32 12.55 -7.41
N ASP A 412 21.80 11.90 -6.38
CA ASP A 412 20.60 12.33 -5.63
C ASP A 412 20.85 13.59 -4.77
N GLN A 413 22.13 13.90 -4.54
CA GLN A 413 22.64 14.96 -3.67
C GLN A 413 22.27 14.81 -2.19
N LYS A 414 21.83 13.63 -1.77
CA LYS A 414 21.46 13.28 -0.40
C LYS A 414 22.35 12.18 0.16
N SER A 415 22.94 11.33 -0.69
CA SER A 415 23.86 10.28 -0.28
C SER A 415 25.31 10.69 -0.48
N VAL A 416 26.17 10.42 0.52
CA VAL A 416 27.63 10.54 0.41
C VAL A 416 28.26 9.16 0.52
N ILE A 417 29.04 8.81 -0.50
CA ILE A 417 29.81 7.57 -0.58
C ILE A 417 31.21 7.87 -0.04
N LEU A 418 31.54 7.33 1.13
CA LEU A 418 32.89 7.34 1.68
C LEU A 418 33.69 6.15 1.18
N THR A 419 34.96 6.38 0.86
CA THR A 419 35.98 5.34 0.76
C THR A 419 36.87 5.41 1.99
N ALA A 420 36.93 4.34 2.77
CA ALA A 420 37.70 4.22 4.00
C ALA A 420 38.85 3.22 3.86
N SER A 421 39.75 3.17 4.84
CA SER A 421 40.63 2.00 5.03
C SER A 421 39.81 0.75 5.30
N GLN A 422 40.39 -0.43 5.03
CA GLN A 422 39.73 -1.72 5.19
C GLN A 422 39.00 -1.84 6.54
N LEU A 423 37.71 -2.16 6.45
CA LEU A 423 36.81 -2.49 7.54
C LEU A 423 36.94 -4.00 7.83
N ALA A 424 36.89 -4.35 9.10
CA ALA A 424 36.78 -5.72 9.56
C ALA A 424 35.39 -5.90 10.16
N GLU A 425 34.86 -7.12 10.15
CA GLU A 425 33.54 -7.41 10.73
C GLU A 425 33.44 -6.89 12.17
N ASN A 426 32.64 -5.82 12.35
CA ASN A 426 32.54 -5.11 13.61
C ASN A 426 31.41 -4.05 13.59
N SER A 427 31.07 -3.58 14.77
CA SER A 427 30.29 -2.35 14.94
C SER A 427 31.21 -1.14 14.95
N TYR A 428 30.91 -0.13 14.14
CA TYR A 428 31.67 1.10 13.99
C TYR A 428 30.82 2.30 14.39
N THR A 429 31.47 3.37 14.84
CA THR A 429 30.81 4.66 15.06
C THR A 429 31.35 5.66 14.04
N LEU A 430 30.51 6.05 13.08
CA LEU A 430 30.74 7.19 12.23
C LEU A 430 30.40 8.47 13.00
N THR A 431 31.23 9.49 12.88
CA THR A 431 30.95 10.85 13.34
C THR A 431 31.03 11.79 12.15
N VAL A 432 29.98 12.59 11.99
CA VAL A 432 29.80 13.57 10.92
C VAL A 432 29.76 14.97 11.53
N LYS A 433 30.41 15.94 10.91
CA LYS A 433 30.41 17.35 11.36
C LYS A 433 30.49 18.32 10.19
N ASN A 434 30.07 19.55 10.42
CA ASN A 434 30.10 20.67 9.47
C ASN A 434 29.34 20.46 8.16
N ILE A 435 28.53 19.40 8.02
CA ILE A 435 27.72 19.19 6.83
C ILE A 435 26.64 20.24 6.78
N LYS A 436 26.44 20.82 5.59
CA LYS A 436 25.51 21.90 5.34
C LYS A 436 24.45 21.44 4.35
N ASP A 437 23.22 21.87 4.54
CA ASP A 437 22.20 21.81 3.50
C ASP A 437 22.54 22.76 2.33
N ARG A 438 21.59 22.86 1.39
CA ARG A 438 21.63 23.81 0.28
C ARG A 438 20.72 25.03 0.47
N ALA A 439 20.29 25.31 1.70
CA ALA A 439 19.51 26.51 1.99
C ALA A 439 20.32 27.78 1.64
N ALA A 440 19.62 28.86 1.28
CA ALA A 440 20.23 30.16 1.02
C ALA A 440 20.94 30.71 2.27
N THR A 441 20.46 30.39 3.47
CA THR A 441 21.24 30.47 4.70
C THR A 441 21.55 29.06 5.21
N PRO A 442 22.74 28.49 4.93
CA PRO A 442 22.96 27.06 5.16
C PRO A 442 22.88 26.68 6.64
N ASN A 443 22.02 25.72 6.98
CA ASN A 443 21.98 25.13 8.31
C ASN A 443 23.03 24.01 8.37
N THR A 444 23.69 23.89 9.52
CA THR A 444 24.92 23.09 9.64
C THR A 444 24.79 22.04 10.72
N ILE A 445 25.01 20.77 10.37
CA ILE A 445 25.29 19.71 11.34
C ILE A 445 26.53 20.09 12.12
N THR A 446 26.38 20.54 13.37
CA THR A 446 27.54 20.87 14.20
C THR A 446 28.38 19.62 14.48
N LYS A 447 27.71 18.53 14.92
CA LYS A 447 28.28 17.19 15.08
C LYS A 447 27.16 16.18 15.32
N THR A 448 27.21 15.04 14.65
CA THR A 448 26.36 13.88 14.94
C THR A 448 27.16 12.59 14.80
N SER A 449 26.66 11.49 15.36
CA SER A 449 27.30 10.18 15.27
C SER A 449 26.26 9.09 15.04
N ALA A 450 26.63 8.08 14.24
CA ALA A 450 25.83 6.90 13.94
C ALA A 450 26.63 5.63 14.16
N ILE A 451 25.95 4.58 14.62
CA ILE A 451 26.54 3.25 14.70
C ILE A 451 26.10 2.46 13.47
N PHE A 452 27.05 1.88 12.75
CA PHE A 452 26.77 0.93 11.69
C PHE A 452 27.53 -0.37 11.95
N ILE A 453 26.99 -1.47 11.43
CA ILE A 453 27.64 -2.78 11.54
C ILE A 453 28.15 -3.14 10.15
N HIS A 454 29.46 -3.33 10.04
CA HIS A 454 30.06 -3.91 8.86
C HIS A 454 30.12 -5.43 9.04
N LYS A 455 29.58 -6.16 8.06
CA LYS A 455 29.76 -7.60 7.91
C LYS A 455 30.55 -7.81 6.63
N ASN A 456 31.55 -8.69 6.66
CA ASN A 456 32.32 -8.97 5.45
C ASN A 456 31.42 -9.66 4.41
N ILE A 457 31.76 -9.49 3.12
CA ILE A 457 31.13 -10.25 2.04
C ILE A 457 31.23 -11.75 2.35
N SER A 458 30.09 -12.45 2.29
CA SER A 458 30.04 -13.90 2.49
C SER A 458 30.95 -14.60 1.49
N SER A 459 31.67 -15.63 1.93
CA SER A 459 32.49 -16.46 1.04
C SER A 459 31.68 -17.21 -0.03
N SER A 460 30.35 -17.25 0.10
CA SER A 460 29.44 -17.80 -0.91
C SER A 460 29.02 -16.77 -1.98
N THR A 461 29.42 -15.50 -1.83
CA THR A 461 29.12 -14.44 -2.80
C THR A 461 29.96 -14.66 -4.06
N VAL A 462 29.28 -14.83 -5.18
CA VAL A 462 29.88 -14.96 -6.51
C VAL A 462 30.21 -13.58 -7.07
N ALA A 463 29.29 -12.63 -6.96
CA ALA A 463 29.52 -11.25 -7.36
C ALA A 463 28.62 -10.27 -6.58
N TYR A 464 29.08 -9.04 -6.42
CA TYR A 464 28.31 -7.95 -5.84
C TYR A 464 28.62 -6.61 -6.54
N TYR A 465 27.58 -5.93 -7.03
CA TYR A 465 27.67 -4.68 -7.78
C TYR A 465 26.73 -3.60 -7.21
N SER A 466 27.28 -2.47 -6.75
CA SER A 466 26.54 -1.32 -6.20
C SER A 466 26.41 -0.13 -7.16
N ALA A 467 27.11 -0.12 -8.31
CA ALA A 467 27.18 1.01 -9.26
C ALA A 467 27.70 2.36 -8.70
N ASP A 468 28.01 2.43 -7.40
CA ASP A 468 28.54 3.60 -6.70
C ASP A 468 29.95 4.03 -7.15
N GLU A 469 30.69 3.13 -7.80
CA GLU A 469 32.10 3.32 -8.16
C GLU A 469 32.34 3.73 -9.62
N ILE A 470 31.30 3.82 -10.44
CA ILE A 470 31.48 4.03 -11.88
C ILE A 470 32.03 5.45 -12.13
N GLN A 471 33.29 5.54 -12.53
CA GLN A 471 33.94 6.80 -12.91
C GLN A 471 34.43 6.74 -14.36
N THR A 472 33.81 7.51 -15.26
CA THR A 472 34.29 7.87 -16.62
C THR A 472 34.71 6.74 -17.59
N ASP A 473 34.88 5.48 -17.16
CA ASP A 473 35.54 4.39 -17.90
C ASP A 473 34.61 3.23 -18.28
N SER A 474 33.30 3.38 -18.05
CA SER A 474 32.26 2.39 -18.41
C SER A 474 32.43 1.01 -17.75
N THR A 475 33.09 0.91 -16.59
CA THR A 475 33.28 -0.36 -15.85
C THR A 475 32.40 -0.44 -14.60
N LEU A 476 31.66 -1.55 -14.44
CA LEU A 476 30.94 -1.89 -13.21
C LEU A 476 31.82 -2.84 -12.37
N VAL A 477 32.24 -2.38 -11.19
CA VAL A 477 33.19 -3.12 -10.34
C VAL A 477 32.47 -4.17 -9.49
N ASP A 478 33.01 -5.40 -9.47
CA ASP A 478 32.59 -6.46 -8.54
C ASP A 478 33.35 -6.31 -7.22
N ALA A 479 32.61 -6.08 -6.12
CA ALA A 479 33.17 -5.95 -4.79
C ALA A 479 33.62 -7.29 -4.19
N SER A 480 33.21 -8.42 -4.77
CA SER A 480 33.61 -9.76 -4.30
C SER A 480 35.08 -10.06 -4.59
N SER A 481 35.63 -11.09 -3.93
CA SER A 481 37.00 -11.55 -4.20
C SER A 481 37.17 -12.20 -5.58
N ASN A 482 36.08 -12.43 -6.34
CA ASN A 482 36.14 -13.04 -7.66
C ASN A 482 36.42 -12.02 -8.78
N LEU A 483 36.23 -10.72 -8.52
CA LEU A 483 36.52 -9.62 -9.45
C LEU A 483 35.84 -9.80 -10.82
N ASN A 484 34.58 -10.22 -10.82
CA ASN A 484 33.73 -10.39 -12.00
C ASN A 484 33.28 -9.04 -12.60
N ASN A 485 34.20 -8.11 -12.85
CA ASN A 485 33.88 -6.77 -13.33
C ASN A 485 33.10 -6.81 -14.66
N GLY A 486 32.11 -5.93 -14.78
CA GLY A 486 31.28 -5.75 -15.95
C GLY A 486 31.71 -4.57 -16.81
N THR A 487 31.45 -4.64 -18.12
CA THR A 487 31.62 -3.53 -19.06
C THR A 487 30.25 -3.04 -19.53
N LEU A 488 29.96 -1.76 -19.32
CA LEU A 488 28.75 -1.11 -19.84
C LEU A 488 28.81 -1.02 -21.36
N LYS A 489 27.67 -1.23 -22.03
CA LYS A 489 27.53 -1.20 -23.49
C LYS A 489 26.42 -0.24 -23.90
N ASN A 490 26.64 0.40 -25.05
CA ASN A 490 25.71 1.22 -25.83
C ASN A 490 25.10 2.48 -25.19
N GLY A 491 25.33 2.74 -23.91
CA GLY A 491 24.85 3.99 -23.32
C GLY A 491 24.33 3.89 -21.90
N ALA A 492 24.23 2.68 -21.34
CA ALA A 492 23.81 2.43 -19.96
C ALA A 492 24.34 3.50 -19.00
N ALA A 493 23.44 4.30 -18.46
CA ALA A 493 23.76 5.55 -17.79
C ALA A 493 23.74 5.38 -16.28
N LEU A 494 24.44 6.28 -15.57
CA LEU A 494 24.25 6.42 -14.13
C LEU A 494 23.00 7.23 -13.84
N SER A 495 22.28 6.84 -12.80
CA SER A 495 21.11 7.55 -12.30
C SER A 495 21.04 7.48 -10.77
N GLU A 496 20.08 8.18 -10.16
CA GLU A 496 19.79 8.08 -8.73
C GLU A 496 19.36 6.65 -8.36
N GLY A 497 20.03 6.06 -7.36
CA GLY A 497 19.82 4.69 -6.90
C GLY A 497 18.79 4.54 -5.78
N ILE A 498 18.64 3.31 -5.29
CA ILE A 498 17.94 3.07 -4.01
C ILE A 498 18.86 3.46 -2.84
N LEU A 499 20.17 3.29 -3.03
CA LEU A 499 21.24 3.79 -2.18
C LEU A 499 22.36 4.27 -3.10
N GLY A 500 22.80 5.52 -2.96
CA GLY A 500 23.81 6.06 -3.85
C GLY A 500 23.36 6.06 -5.31
N ASN A 501 24.12 5.43 -6.20
CA ASN A 501 23.88 5.46 -7.64
C ASN A 501 23.37 4.11 -8.19
N ALA A 502 22.58 4.16 -9.26
CA ALA A 502 22.13 2.98 -9.99
C ALA A 502 22.47 3.06 -11.48
N LEU A 503 22.30 1.94 -12.19
CA LEU A 503 22.34 1.89 -13.65
C LEU A 503 20.94 2.07 -14.24
N GLU A 504 20.82 2.91 -15.26
CA GLU A 504 19.62 3.14 -16.06
C GLU A 504 19.80 2.56 -17.47
N PHE A 505 18.77 1.86 -17.94
CA PHE A 505 18.73 1.13 -19.21
C PHE A 505 17.56 1.62 -20.07
N ASP A 506 17.83 1.88 -21.34
CA ASP A 506 16.86 2.51 -22.25
C ASP A 506 15.82 1.55 -22.88
N GLY A 507 16.02 0.23 -22.75
CA GLY A 507 15.17 -0.80 -23.35
C GLY A 507 15.40 -1.07 -24.84
N VAL A 508 16.43 -0.47 -25.43
CA VAL A 508 16.73 -0.58 -26.86
C VAL A 508 17.97 -1.42 -27.09
N ASP A 509 19.11 -1.02 -26.52
CA ASP A 509 20.37 -1.75 -26.69
C ASP A 509 21.36 -1.64 -25.52
N ASP A 510 20.98 -1.01 -24.42
CA ASP A 510 21.79 -0.89 -23.21
C ASP A 510 21.91 -2.20 -22.43
N TYR A 511 23.13 -2.55 -22.00
CA TYR A 511 23.38 -3.69 -21.11
C TYR A 511 24.78 -3.64 -20.46
N VAL A 512 25.00 -4.48 -19.45
CA VAL A 512 26.33 -4.78 -18.90
C VAL A 512 26.76 -6.18 -19.33
N GLN A 513 27.98 -6.29 -19.85
CA GLN A 513 28.59 -7.55 -20.21
C GLN A 513 29.62 -7.96 -19.16
N PHE A 514 29.46 -9.15 -18.56
CA PHE A 514 30.45 -9.73 -17.65
C PHE A 514 31.40 -10.65 -18.43
N SER A 515 32.68 -10.64 -18.03
CA SER A 515 33.66 -11.57 -18.60
C SER A 515 33.40 -12.99 -18.12
N SER A 516 33.71 -13.99 -18.96
CA SER A 516 33.57 -15.40 -18.58
C SER A 516 34.41 -15.69 -17.34
N SER A 517 33.80 -16.26 -16.29
CA SER A 517 34.43 -16.53 -15.01
C SER A 517 34.01 -17.90 -14.46
N PRO A 518 34.95 -18.70 -13.92
CA PRO A 518 34.63 -19.97 -13.26
C PRO A 518 33.66 -19.83 -12.08
N SER A 519 33.60 -18.65 -11.45
CA SER A 519 32.70 -18.43 -10.29
C SER A 519 31.22 -18.32 -10.68
N PHE A 520 30.91 -17.94 -11.93
CA PHE A 520 29.52 -17.99 -12.44
C PHE A 520 29.03 -19.42 -12.70
N ASP A 521 29.95 -20.39 -12.79
CA ASP A 521 29.64 -21.82 -12.93
C ASP A 521 29.30 -22.44 -11.59
N ILE A 522 28.06 -22.24 -11.15
CA ILE A 522 27.57 -22.72 -9.85
C ILE A 522 27.73 -24.24 -9.73
N ASN A 523 27.32 -25.00 -10.75
CA ASN A 523 27.33 -26.47 -10.83
C ASN A 523 26.96 -27.21 -9.52
N GLY A 524 26.13 -26.56 -8.71
CA GLY A 524 25.83 -26.92 -7.33
C GLY A 524 24.34 -27.02 -7.13
N SER A 525 23.93 -27.44 -5.95
CA SER A 525 22.51 -27.60 -5.62
C SER A 525 21.88 -26.32 -5.07
N ALA A 526 22.52 -25.15 -5.13
CA ALA A 526 21.92 -23.92 -4.64
C ALA A 526 22.45 -22.68 -5.37
N VAL A 527 21.59 -21.69 -5.57
CA VAL A 527 21.95 -20.36 -6.11
C VAL A 527 20.95 -19.32 -5.62
N THR A 528 21.42 -18.11 -5.32
CA THR A 528 20.57 -16.95 -5.04
C THR A 528 20.98 -15.79 -5.93
N VAL A 529 20.01 -15.10 -6.53
CA VAL A 529 20.19 -13.83 -7.24
C VAL A 529 19.32 -12.78 -6.56
N SER A 530 19.90 -11.69 -6.10
CA SER A 530 19.22 -10.56 -5.46
C SER A 530 19.56 -9.28 -6.20
N LEU A 531 18.58 -8.44 -6.47
CA LEU A 531 18.81 -7.09 -7.00
C LEU A 531 17.66 -6.15 -6.61
N TRP A 532 17.91 -4.85 -6.68
CA TRP A 532 16.86 -3.84 -6.72
C TRP A 532 16.61 -3.42 -8.16
N ALA A 533 15.34 -3.30 -8.53
CA ALA A 533 14.95 -2.80 -9.84
C ALA A 533 13.81 -1.80 -9.76
N LYS A 534 13.86 -0.76 -10.58
CA LYS A 534 12.78 0.19 -10.81
C LYS A 534 12.28 -0.02 -12.24
N LEU A 535 11.11 -0.63 -12.37
CA LEU A 535 10.57 -1.04 -13.67
C LEU A 535 9.89 0.14 -14.36
N ASP A 536 10.20 0.39 -15.63
CA ASP A 536 9.47 1.38 -16.45
C ASP A 536 8.18 0.82 -17.05
N TYR A 537 8.11 -0.50 -17.22
CA TYR A 537 6.95 -1.23 -17.71
C TYR A 537 6.52 -2.28 -16.69
N LEU A 538 5.24 -2.65 -16.72
CA LEU A 538 4.80 -3.93 -16.16
C LEU A 538 4.96 -5.03 -17.22
N PRO A 539 5.02 -6.32 -16.83
CA PRO A 539 5.20 -7.42 -17.77
C PRO A 539 4.26 -7.40 -18.99
N ALA A 540 2.97 -7.06 -18.81
CA ALA A 540 2.01 -6.94 -19.91
C ALA A 540 2.39 -5.88 -20.95
N ASP A 541 3.09 -4.83 -20.54
CA ASP A 541 3.37 -3.63 -21.32
C ASP A 541 4.73 -3.69 -22.04
N LEU A 542 5.50 -4.76 -21.82
CA LEU A 542 6.81 -4.93 -22.44
C LEU A 542 6.72 -4.81 -23.98
N PRO A 543 7.68 -4.12 -24.62
CA PRO A 543 7.73 -4.01 -26.08
C PRO A 543 8.09 -5.36 -26.74
N GLY A 544 8.80 -6.23 -26.03
CA GLY A 544 9.18 -7.57 -26.44
C GLY A 544 8.55 -8.67 -25.59
N ALA A 545 8.95 -9.92 -25.83
CA ALA A 545 8.48 -11.06 -25.03
C ALA A 545 9.05 -11.04 -23.59
N TYR A 546 10.25 -10.48 -23.41
CA TYR A 546 10.98 -10.53 -22.16
C TYR A 546 11.66 -9.20 -21.83
N GLY A 547 11.69 -8.85 -20.56
CA GLY A 547 12.49 -7.76 -19.98
C GLY A 547 13.58 -8.35 -19.07
N PRO A 548 14.81 -8.59 -19.57
CA PRO A 548 15.84 -9.32 -18.82
C PRO A 548 16.57 -8.46 -17.78
N LEU A 549 16.43 -8.74 -16.49
CA LEU A 549 17.15 -8.02 -15.44
C LEU A 549 18.58 -8.56 -15.28
N PHE A 550 18.70 -9.86 -15.00
CA PHE A 550 19.98 -10.57 -14.91
C PHE A 550 19.86 -11.92 -15.60
N ASP A 551 20.80 -12.24 -16.49
CA ASP A 551 20.78 -13.48 -17.27
C ASP A 551 22.16 -14.15 -17.29
N SER A 552 22.20 -15.41 -16.85
CA SER A 552 23.39 -16.26 -16.93
C SER A 552 23.40 -17.05 -18.24
N ASP A 553 24.58 -17.39 -18.75
CA ASP A 553 24.74 -18.10 -20.01
C ASP A 553 23.91 -19.39 -20.05
N THR A 554 23.19 -19.61 -21.16
CA THR A 554 22.27 -20.75 -21.33
C THR A 554 21.13 -20.85 -20.30
N ASP A 555 20.77 -19.73 -19.67
CA ASP A 555 19.69 -19.55 -18.71
C ASP A 555 19.80 -20.50 -17.49
N GLN A 556 20.99 -20.59 -16.88
CA GLN A 556 21.20 -21.43 -15.69
C GLN A 556 20.42 -20.88 -14.50
N TYR A 557 20.48 -19.56 -14.29
CA TYR A 557 19.73 -18.81 -13.28
C TYR A 557 19.48 -17.38 -13.78
N VAL A 558 18.21 -16.97 -13.87
CA VAL A 558 17.80 -15.74 -14.58
C VAL A 558 16.68 -15.03 -13.82
N LEU A 559 16.75 -13.70 -13.73
CA LEU A 559 15.64 -12.83 -13.33
C LEU A 559 15.18 -12.00 -14.54
N TYR A 560 13.90 -12.09 -14.89
CA TYR A 560 13.35 -11.44 -16.07
C TYR A 560 11.84 -11.22 -15.97
N GLU A 561 11.34 -10.19 -16.64
CA GLU A 561 9.92 -9.98 -16.88
C GLU A 561 9.45 -10.83 -18.07
N ASP A 562 8.30 -11.50 -17.94
CA ASP A 562 7.71 -12.40 -18.93
C ASP A 562 6.33 -11.88 -19.35
N LYS A 563 6.25 -11.32 -20.55
CA LYS A 563 5.00 -10.76 -21.09
C LYS A 563 3.93 -11.82 -21.30
N GLY A 564 4.33 -13.00 -21.79
CA GLY A 564 3.39 -14.07 -22.13
C GLY A 564 2.67 -14.62 -20.92
N ASN A 565 3.32 -14.60 -19.75
CA ASN A 565 2.75 -15.05 -18.48
C ASN A 565 2.29 -13.91 -17.58
N ASN A 566 2.55 -12.66 -17.96
CA ASN A 566 2.23 -11.47 -17.18
C ASN A 566 2.83 -11.50 -15.77
N GLU A 567 4.10 -11.88 -15.68
CA GLU A 567 4.83 -12.10 -14.42
C GLU A 567 6.28 -11.62 -14.48
N LEU A 568 6.85 -11.24 -13.34
CA LEU A 568 8.31 -11.17 -13.16
C LEU A 568 8.80 -12.50 -12.57
N ARG A 569 9.79 -13.13 -13.20
CA ARG A 569 10.13 -14.53 -12.96
C ARG A 569 11.57 -14.75 -12.58
N PHE A 570 11.78 -15.80 -11.79
CA PHE A 570 13.07 -16.39 -11.54
C PHE A 570 13.12 -17.75 -12.22
N LYS A 571 13.99 -17.93 -13.20
CA LYS A 571 14.21 -19.22 -13.84
C LYS A 571 15.48 -19.85 -13.31
N VAL A 572 15.42 -21.14 -12.96
CA VAL A 572 16.61 -21.96 -12.71
C VAL A 572 16.55 -23.23 -13.53
N SER A 573 17.65 -23.53 -14.23
CA SER A 573 17.82 -24.74 -15.01
C SER A 573 18.82 -25.68 -14.33
N THR A 574 18.38 -26.89 -13.99
CA THR A 574 19.26 -27.97 -13.53
C THR A 574 19.64 -28.90 -14.68
N THR A 575 20.52 -29.85 -14.40
CA THR A 575 20.85 -30.94 -15.33
C THR A 575 19.64 -31.81 -15.72
N SER A 576 18.54 -31.73 -14.96
CA SER A 576 17.36 -32.60 -15.15
C SER A 576 16.13 -31.86 -15.67
N SER A 577 15.84 -30.65 -15.18
CA SER A 577 14.65 -29.87 -15.53
C SER A 577 14.89 -28.37 -15.31
N ALA A 578 13.87 -27.54 -15.53
CA ALA A 578 13.93 -26.11 -15.21
C ALA A 578 12.57 -25.61 -14.70
N GLU A 579 12.60 -24.79 -13.65
CA GLU A 579 11.39 -24.19 -13.05
C GLU A 579 11.44 -22.66 -13.09
N ARG A 580 10.27 -22.04 -13.01
CA ARG A 580 10.06 -20.59 -13.22
C ARG A 580 9.01 -20.01 -12.24
N PRO A 581 9.26 -20.00 -10.92
CA PRO A 581 8.39 -19.27 -10.01
C PRO A 581 8.26 -17.79 -10.42
N GLY A 582 7.06 -17.23 -10.26
CA GLY A 582 6.69 -15.92 -10.79
C GLY A 582 5.97 -15.01 -9.79
N ILE A 583 6.14 -13.70 -10.00
CA ILE A 583 5.40 -12.63 -9.31
C ILE A 583 4.39 -12.06 -10.32
N PRO A 584 3.07 -12.16 -10.06
CA PRO A 584 2.06 -11.60 -10.94
C PRO A 584 2.22 -10.09 -11.11
N ALA A 585 2.01 -9.57 -12.33
CA ALA A 585 2.10 -8.14 -12.62
C ALA A 585 1.23 -7.27 -11.70
N ALA A 586 0.10 -7.79 -11.20
CA ALA A 586 -0.78 -7.10 -10.26
C ALA A 586 -0.15 -6.83 -8.88
N ALA A 587 0.96 -7.49 -8.55
CA ALA A 587 1.72 -7.27 -7.32
C ALA A 587 2.92 -6.32 -7.52
N LEU A 588 3.16 -5.87 -8.77
CA LEU A 588 4.24 -4.99 -9.15
C LEU A 588 3.71 -3.56 -9.33
N VAL A 589 4.58 -2.58 -9.07
CA VAL A 589 4.28 -1.16 -9.28
C VAL A 589 5.40 -0.58 -10.14
N ALA A 590 5.07 -0.18 -11.37
CA ALA A 590 6.03 0.50 -12.24
C ALA A 590 6.41 1.86 -11.65
N GLY A 591 7.67 2.26 -11.78
CA GLY A 591 8.19 3.50 -11.21
C GLY A 591 8.50 3.44 -9.71
N GLU A 592 8.43 2.27 -9.06
CA GLU A 592 8.90 2.06 -7.68
C GLU A 592 10.12 1.12 -7.63
N TRP A 593 10.98 1.30 -6.62
CA TRP A 593 12.09 0.39 -6.36
C TRP A 593 11.58 -0.91 -5.72
N LEU A 594 11.83 -2.03 -6.39
CA LEU A 594 11.42 -3.37 -6.00
C LEU A 594 12.66 -4.22 -5.66
N HIS A 595 12.67 -4.84 -4.49
CA HIS A 595 13.71 -5.82 -4.14
C HIS A 595 13.27 -7.21 -4.59
N ILE A 596 14.01 -7.79 -5.53
CA ILE A 596 13.66 -9.04 -6.18
C ILE A 596 14.75 -10.06 -5.85
N VAL A 597 14.34 -11.20 -5.30
CA VAL A 597 15.28 -12.27 -4.95
C VAL A 597 14.78 -13.61 -5.47
N GLY A 598 15.58 -14.26 -6.32
CA GLY A 598 15.39 -15.64 -6.75
C GLY A 598 16.29 -16.59 -5.97
N VAL A 599 15.73 -17.66 -5.40
CA VAL A 599 16.46 -18.64 -4.60
C VAL A 599 16.19 -20.06 -5.08
N TYR A 600 17.24 -20.84 -5.29
CA TYR A 600 17.16 -22.29 -5.44
C TYR A 600 17.93 -22.95 -4.30
N ASP A 601 17.27 -23.85 -3.56
CA ASP A 601 17.84 -24.51 -2.37
C ASP A 601 18.22 -25.98 -2.57
N GLY A 602 18.08 -26.49 -3.80
CA GLY A 602 18.35 -27.88 -4.16
C GLY A 602 17.10 -28.77 -4.17
N SER A 603 16.02 -28.26 -3.61
CA SER A 603 14.69 -28.90 -3.57
C SER A 603 13.58 -28.01 -4.14
N LYS A 604 13.75 -26.69 -4.08
CA LYS A 604 12.75 -25.70 -4.50
C LYS A 604 13.41 -24.52 -5.17
N ALA A 605 12.80 -24.05 -6.26
CA ALA A 605 13.01 -22.71 -6.80
C ALA A 605 11.95 -21.77 -6.20
N MET A 606 12.36 -20.59 -5.76
CA MET A 606 11.52 -19.61 -5.05
C MET A 606 11.80 -18.21 -5.58
N ILE A 607 10.80 -17.34 -5.53
CA ILE A 607 10.97 -15.91 -5.80
C ILE A 607 10.33 -15.07 -4.68
N TYR A 608 11.01 -14.00 -4.29
CA TYR A 608 10.63 -13.08 -3.23
C TYR A 608 10.50 -11.67 -3.81
N LEU A 609 9.55 -10.91 -3.30
CA LEU A 609 9.35 -9.49 -3.58
C LEU A 609 9.32 -8.72 -2.27
N ASN A 610 10.20 -7.74 -2.13
CA ASN A 610 10.26 -6.84 -0.96
C ASN A 610 10.35 -7.62 0.35
N GLY A 611 11.28 -8.58 0.40
CA GLY A 611 11.49 -9.47 1.54
C GLY A 611 10.50 -10.65 1.64
N ALA A 612 9.33 -10.60 1.01
CA ALA A 612 8.29 -11.62 1.18
C ALA A 612 8.31 -12.69 0.08
N LEU A 613 8.19 -13.98 0.44
CA LEU A 613 8.04 -15.08 -0.51
C LEU A 613 6.76 -14.91 -1.34
N ARG A 614 6.86 -15.03 -2.67
CA ARG A 614 5.73 -14.87 -3.60
C ARG A 614 5.33 -16.15 -4.29
N ASP A 615 6.31 -16.97 -4.69
CA ASP A 615 6.02 -18.22 -5.38
C ASP A 615 7.14 -19.25 -5.16
N THR A 616 6.78 -20.54 -5.24
CA THR A 616 7.67 -21.67 -4.99
C THR A 616 7.32 -22.89 -5.84
N HIS A 617 8.33 -23.44 -6.53
CA HIS A 617 8.22 -24.60 -7.39
C HIS A 617 9.21 -25.68 -6.92
N THR A 618 8.82 -26.96 -7.02
CA THR A 618 9.73 -28.07 -6.70
C THR A 618 10.73 -28.27 -7.84
N LEU A 619 12.03 -28.29 -7.53
CA LEU A 619 13.10 -28.49 -8.50
C LEU A 619 14.24 -29.25 -7.84
N THR A 620 14.88 -30.18 -8.54
CA THR A 620 16.01 -30.95 -8.00
C THR A 620 17.15 -31.06 -9.01
N GLY A 621 18.35 -31.36 -8.52
CA GLY A 621 19.56 -31.54 -9.32
C GLY A 621 20.49 -30.32 -9.25
N ASN A 622 21.67 -30.44 -9.85
CA ASN A 622 22.64 -29.35 -9.88
C ASN A 622 22.25 -28.33 -10.94
N VAL A 623 22.43 -27.04 -10.63
CA VAL A 623 22.35 -25.93 -11.58
C VAL A 623 23.27 -26.25 -12.77
N LYS A 624 22.80 -25.97 -14.00
CA LYS A 624 23.60 -26.21 -15.23
C LYS A 624 24.92 -25.44 -15.20
N THR A 625 25.89 -25.92 -15.96
CA THR A 625 27.21 -25.29 -16.11
C THR A 625 27.19 -24.14 -17.12
N GLY A 626 28.04 -23.13 -16.90
CA GLY A 626 28.08 -21.90 -17.70
C GLY A 626 28.81 -20.79 -16.95
N GLN A 627 29.56 -19.96 -17.67
CA GLN A 627 30.55 -19.05 -17.08
C GLN A 627 30.37 -17.58 -17.45
N ALA A 628 29.39 -17.25 -18.31
CA ALA A 628 29.11 -15.88 -18.72
C ALA A 628 27.77 -15.41 -18.15
N ALA A 629 27.59 -14.09 -18.08
CA ALA A 629 26.35 -13.46 -17.66
C ALA A 629 26.21 -12.05 -18.25
N TRP A 630 24.99 -11.53 -18.24
CA TRP A 630 24.63 -10.17 -18.65
C TRP A 630 23.65 -9.54 -17.66
N LEU A 631 23.74 -8.21 -17.50
CA LEU A 631 22.74 -7.40 -16.81
C LEU A 631 22.00 -6.56 -17.85
N GLY A 632 20.66 -6.56 -17.81
CA GLY A 632 19.83 -5.83 -18.76
C GLY A 632 19.64 -6.48 -20.14
N LYS A 633 20.09 -7.74 -20.34
CA LYS A 633 20.03 -8.46 -21.64
C LYS A 633 19.90 -9.98 -21.44
N SER A 634 19.10 -10.67 -22.26
CA SER A 634 18.84 -12.10 -22.06
C SER A 634 19.96 -13.03 -22.53
N ALA A 635 20.65 -12.71 -23.62
CA ALA A 635 21.72 -13.55 -24.15
C ALA A 635 22.51 -12.79 -25.19
N GLN A 636 23.72 -13.24 -25.51
CA GLN A 636 24.62 -12.60 -26.49
C GLN A 636 23.92 -12.19 -27.80
N ASN A 637 23.04 -13.03 -28.34
CA ASN A 637 22.34 -12.80 -29.61
C ASN A 637 20.83 -12.51 -29.46
N SER A 638 20.36 -12.16 -28.25
CA SER A 638 18.95 -11.83 -28.00
C SER A 638 18.66 -10.36 -28.35
N PRO A 639 17.51 -10.03 -28.98
CA PRO A 639 17.04 -8.66 -29.16
C PRO A 639 16.28 -8.10 -27.95
N SER A 640 16.27 -8.81 -26.81
CA SER A 640 15.54 -8.38 -25.60
C SER A 640 16.46 -7.60 -24.66
N TYR A 641 16.00 -6.42 -24.25
CA TYR A 641 16.72 -5.47 -23.40
C TYR A 641 15.79 -4.94 -22.31
N PHE A 642 16.36 -4.70 -21.14
CA PHE A 642 15.61 -4.14 -20.01
C PHE A 642 15.43 -2.64 -20.15
N LYS A 643 14.27 -2.13 -19.73
CA LYS A 643 14.01 -0.70 -19.58
C LYS A 643 13.68 -0.37 -18.13
N GLY A 644 14.46 0.52 -17.54
CA GLY A 644 14.31 0.93 -16.15
C GLY A 644 15.66 1.05 -15.46
N LYS A 645 15.68 0.90 -14.13
CA LYS A 645 16.89 1.04 -13.31
C LYS A 645 17.21 -0.22 -12.52
N ILE A 646 18.48 -0.55 -12.35
CA ILE A 646 18.96 -1.68 -11.54
C ILE A 646 20.06 -1.21 -10.58
N ASP A 647 20.00 -1.70 -9.35
CA ASP A 647 20.91 -1.34 -8.27
C ASP A 647 21.19 -2.55 -7.35
N ASN A 648 22.31 -2.53 -6.62
CA ASN A 648 22.69 -3.46 -5.55
C ASN A 648 22.50 -4.96 -5.94
N VAL A 649 23.15 -5.39 -7.02
CA VAL A 649 23.05 -6.75 -7.59
C VAL A 649 23.99 -7.70 -6.87
N GLN A 650 23.48 -8.79 -6.29
CA GLN A 650 24.23 -9.82 -5.58
C GLN A 650 23.91 -11.21 -6.08
N ILE A 651 24.93 -12.04 -6.24
CA ILE A 651 24.80 -13.44 -6.66
C ILE A 651 25.52 -14.31 -5.64
N PHE A 652 24.87 -15.38 -5.19
CA PHE A 652 25.42 -16.33 -4.23
C PHE A 652 25.36 -17.75 -4.80
N ASN A 653 26.39 -18.56 -4.51
CA ASN A 653 26.40 -20.00 -4.77
C ASN A 653 25.79 -20.81 -3.61
N SER A 654 24.94 -20.15 -2.81
CA SER A 654 24.23 -20.69 -1.66
C SER A 654 22.77 -20.23 -1.70
N ALA A 655 21.92 -20.90 -0.94
CA ALA A 655 20.52 -20.51 -0.76
C ALA A 655 20.41 -19.61 0.47
N LEU A 656 19.88 -18.40 0.29
CA LEU A 656 19.54 -17.51 1.41
C LEU A 656 18.22 -17.94 2.05
N SER A 657 18.15 -17.82 3.37
CA SER A 657 16.93 -18.01 4.15
C SER A 657 15.98 -16.82 4.04
N GLN A 658 14.68 -17.04 4.30
CA GLN A 658 13.67 -15.97 4.40
C GLN A 658 14.12 -14.84 5.36
N ALA A 659 14.77 -15.18 6.48
CA ALA A 659 15.26 -14.19 7.44
C ALA A 659 16.40 -13.35 6.83
N GLU A 660 17.37 -13.96 6.17
CA GLU A 660 18.45 -13.23 5.50
C GLU A 660 17.92 -12.32 4.38
N ILE A 661 16.93 -12.79 3.61
CA ILE A 661 16.29 -11.99 2.54
C ILE A 661 15.52 -10.80 3.14
N THR A 662 14.81 -11.03 4.24
CA THR A 662 14.08 -9.97 4.97
C THR A 662 15.06 -8.96 5.56
N ASP A 663 16.16 -9.43 6.14
CA ASP A 663 17.23 -8.59 6.68
C ASP A 663 17.91 -7.78 5.58
N MET A 664 18.14 -8.35 4.39
CA MET A 664 18.67 -7.62 3.23
C MET A 664 17.72 -6.50 2.79
N TYR A 665 16.44 -6.81 2.60
CA TYR A 665 15.41 -5.83 2.26
C TYR A 665 15.32 -4.71 3.30
N ASN A 666 15.27 -5.09 4.58
CA ASN A 666 15.20 -4.16 5.70
C ASN A 666 16.51 -3.39 5.87
N SER A 667 17.69 -3.94 5.63
CA SER A 667 18.96 -3.23 5.83
C SER A 667 19.09 -1.97 4.95
N ILE A 668 18.35 -1.92 3.85
CA ILE A 668 18.27 -0.80 2.92
C ILE A 668 17.09 0.14 3.27
N LYS A 669 16.07 -0.35 3.99
CA LYS A 669 14.89 0.41 4.47
C LYS A 669 14.94 0.80 5.95
N VAL A 670 15.90 0.29 6.71
CA VAL A 670 16.07 0.52 8.14
C VAL A 670 17.07 1.65 8.26
N SER A 671 16.55 2.82 8.65
CA SER A 671 17.31 3.82 9.36
C SER A 671 18.05 3.14 10.53
N PRO A 672 19.39 3.07 10.56
CA PRO A 672 20.14 2.66 11.73
C PRO A 672 20.23 3.80 12.75
N LEU A 673 19.35 4.79 12.66
CA LEU A 673 19.03 5.79 13.67
C LEU A 673 17.69 6.41 13.26
N ASP A 674 16.60 5.95 13.85
CA ASP A 674 15.40 6.77 13.85
C ASP A 674 15.76 8.13 14.48
N PRO A 675 15.68 9.24 13.75
CA PRO A 675 16.05 10.53 14.30
C PRO A 675 15.12 10.87 15.45
N LYS A 676 15.71 11.27 16.58
CA LYS A 676 14.96 11.80 17.73
C LYS A 676 13.98 12.87 17.23
N PRO A 677 12.75 12.90 17.74
CA PRO A 677 11.82 13.98 17.40
C PRO A 677 12.44 15.34 17.75
N SER A 678 12.02 16.40 17.06
CA SER A 678 12.56 17.74 17.32
C SER A 678 12.35 18.18 18.78
N ASP A 679 13.19 19.10 19.25
CA ASP A 679 12.94 19.79 20.52
C ASP A 679 11.61 20.56 20.44
N VAL A 680 10.93 20.63 21.59
CA VAL A 680 9.67 21.36 21.75
C VAL A 680 9.88 22.63 22.54
N GLN A 681 8.97 23.58 22.40
CA GLN A 681 8.95 24.81 23.20
C GLN A 681 7.58 24.94 23.86
N LEU A 682 7.58 25.16 25.18
CA LEU A 682 6.39 25.57 25.92
C LEU A 682 6.02 26.98 25.46
N THR A 683 4.82 27.11 24.89
CA THR A 683 4.28 28.35 24.32
C THR A 683 3.39 29.10 25.32
N SER A 684 2.68 28.38 26.19
CA SER A 684 1.87 28.99 27.23
C SER A 684 1.82 28.13 28.50
N VAL A 685 1.76 28.81 29.65
CA VAL A 685 1.41 28.21 30.93
C VAL A 685 0.42 29.14 31.62
N THR A 686 -0.74 28.62 32.00
CA THR A 686 -1.79 29.38 32.68
C THR A 686 -2.21 28.65 33.95
N ALA A 687 -2.29 29.38 35.06
CA ALA A 687 -2.79 28.85 36.31
C ALA A 687 -4.21 29.38 36.55
N ASN A 688 -5.14 28.47 36.88
CA ASN A 688 -6.50 28.79 37.31
C ASN A 688 -6.78 28.05 38.63
N GLY A 689 -6.71 28.77 39.75
CA GLY A 689 -6.75 28.14 41.08
C GLY A 689 -5.58 27.18 41.27
N THR A 690 -5.89 25.89 41.42
CA THR A 690 -4.96 24.75 41.59
C THR A 690 -4.70 23.97 40.28
N GLU A 691 -5.26 24.41 39.15
CA GLU A 691 -4.98 23.79 37.85
C GLU A 691 -3.95 24.61 37.08
N ILE A 692 -2.92 23.95 36.53
CA ILE A 692 -1.95 24.56 35.63
C ILE A 692 -2.09 23.92 34.24
N LYS A 693 -2.53 24.71 33.26
CA LYS A 693 -2.59 24.30 31.85
C LYS A 693 -1.31 24.71 31.12
N LEU A 694 -0.68 23.74 30.48
CA LEU A 694 0.52 23.85 29.65
C LEU A 694 0.14 23.72 28.17
N GLN A 695 0.78 24.49 27.30
CA GLN A 695 0.74 24.28 25.85
C GLN A 695 2.14 24.40 25.26
N TRP A 696 2.40 23.65 24.19
CA TRP A 696 3.67 23.65 23.47
C TRP A 696 3.48 23.54 21.96
N GLN A 697 4.51 23.90 21.21
CA GLN A 697 4.52 23.66 19.75
C GLN A 697 4.63 22.16 19.45
N PRO A 698 4.00 21.66 18.36
CA PRO A 698 4.17 20.28 17.94
C PRO A 698 5.64 19.96 17.64
N ALA A 699 6.04 18.71 17.85
CA ALA A 699 7.38 18.27 17.47
C ALA A 699 7.35 17.77 16.04
N VAL A 700 8.42 18.06 15.28
CA VAL A 700 8.62 17.51 13.95
C VAL A 700 9.20 16.12 14.09
N ASN A 701 8.57 15.16 13.42
CA ASN A 701 9.10 13.82 13.23
C ASN A 701 9.57 13.65 11.78
N TYR A 702 10.52 12.73 11.58
CA TYR A 702 11.08 12.50 10.25
C TYR A 702 10.54 11.18 9.67
N GLU A 703 10.76 10.06 10.36
CA GLU A 703 10.39 8.71 9.89
C GLU A 703 9.48 7.98 10.89
N SER A 704 9.87 7.88 12.17
CA SER A 704 8.98 7.31 13.20
C SER A 704 7.81 8.23 13.55
N ALA A 705 6.65 7.62 13.75
CA ALA A 705 5.47 8.32 14.26
C ALA A 705 5.76 8.95 15.62
N LEU A 706 5.37 10.22 15.78
CA LEU A 706 5.40 10.87 17.09
C LEU A 706 4.37 10.19 18.00
N MET A 707 4.83 9.56 19.09
CA MET A 707 3.94 8.91 20.05
C MET A 707 3.37 9.88 21.07
N GLY A 708 4.12 10.94 21.39
CA GLY A 708 3.64 12.00 22.27
C GLY A 708 4.75 12.66 23.06
N TYR A 709 4.45 13.05 24.31
CA TYR A 709 5.31 13.94 25.10
C TYR A 709 5.46 13.51 26.55
N GLU A 710 6.65 13.69 27.11
CA GLU A 710 6.95 13.59 28.54
C GLU A 710 6.95 14.97 29.18
N ILE A 711 6.18 15.13 30.26
CA ILE A 711 6.05 16.37 31.04
C ILE A 711 6.81 16.18 32.34
N TYR A 712 7.66 17.13 32.67
CA TYR A 712 8.50 17.15 33.85
C TYR A 712 8.11 18.33 34.73
N ARG A 713 8.09 18.13 36.06
CA ARG A 713 7.66 19.14 37.03
C ARG A 713 8.41 19.03 38.36
N ASP A 714 8.88 20.17 38.88
CA ASP A 714 9.39 20.30 40.26
C ASP A 714 8.92 21.60 40.92
N THR A 715 9.11 21.74 42.25
CA THR A 715 8.82 22.97 43.01
C THR A 715 10.02 23.94 43.05
N HIS A 716 11.07 23.65 42.28
CA HIS A 716 12.24 24.48 42.07
C HIS A 716 12.59 24.48 40.58
N THR A 717 13.43 25.43 40.16
CA THR A 717 13.94 25.49 38.78
C THR A 717 14.72 24.24 38.41
N ALA A 718 14.90 23.98 37.12
CA ALA A 718 15.49 22.77 36.56
C ALA A 718 14.67 21.50 36.82
N ALA A 719 13.39 21.55 36.44
CA ALA A 719 12.47 20.44 36.58
C ALA A 719 12.97 19.20 35.83
N ALA A 720 13.11 18.09 36.55
CA ALA A 720 13.64 16.81 36.07
C ALA A 720 12.82 15.61 36.56
N THR A 721 11.87 15.81 37.48
CA THR A 721 10.94 14.75 37.90
C THR A 721 9.85 14.57 36.85
N LEU A 722 9.75 13.36 36.27
CA LEU A 722 8.69 13.02 35.31
C LEU A 722 7.33 13.06 36.01
N LEU A 723 6.42 13.90 35.50
CA LEU A 723 5.05 14.03 35.97
C LEU A 723 4.10 13.11 35.20
N ALA A 724 4.17 13.15 33.87
CA ALA A 724 3.23 12.44 33.00
C ALA A 724 3.82 12.19 31.61
N THR A 725 3.26 11.19 30.92
CA THR A 725 3.45 10.97 29.49
C THR A 725 2.09 11.10 28.80
N THR A 726 2.05 11.84 27.70
CA THR A 726 0.85 12.12 26.91
C THR A 726 0.99 11.52 25.51
N GLY A 727 -0.14 11.35 24.81
CA GLY A 727 -0.13 11.01 23.38
C GLY A 727 0.33 12.19 22.51
N ASN A 728 0.10 12.12 21.20
CA ASN A 728 0.40 13.23 20.27
C ASN A 728 -0.57 14.41 20.44
N VAL A 729 -0.42 15.13 21.56
CA VAL A 729 -1.19 16.32 21.93
C VAL A 729 -0.25 17.47 22.25
N THR A 730 -0.69 18.70 22.02
CA THR A 730 0.12 19.91 22.27
C THR A 730 -0.28 20.64 23.55
N GLU A 731 -1.06 20.00 24.41
CA GLU A 731 -1.49 20.56 25.69
C GLU A 731 -1.62 19.50 26.79
N PHE A 732 -1.43 19.95 28.04
CA PHE A 732 -1.60 19.14 29.24
C PHE A 732 -2.08 20.02 30.40
N THR A 733 -2.99 19.50 31.23
CA THR A 733 -3.44 20.20 32.43
C THR A 733 -3.00 19.44 33.67
N ASP A 734 -2.09 20.04 34.45
CA ASP A 734 -1.71 19.54 35.76
C ASP A 734 -2.76 19.94 36.80
N LYS A 735 -3.50 18.95 37.31
CA LYS A 735 -4.50 19.09 38.36
C LYS A 735 -3.99 18.63 39.74
N ASN A 736 -2.73 18.20 39.83
CA ASN A 736 -2.12 17.64 41.04
C ASN A 736 -1.17 18.64 41.68
N THR A 737 -1.64 19.87 41.89
CA THR A 737 -0.84 20.96 42.47
C THR A 737 -1.44 21.40 43.81
N ALA A 738 -0.59 21.90 44.71
CA ALA A 738 -1.02 22.48 45.98
C ALA A 738 -1.33 23.97 45.80
N GLU A 739 -2.24 24.52 46.61
CA GLU A 739 -2.51 25.96 46.65
C GLU A 739 -1.26 26.77 47.01
N TYR A 740 -1.17 28.00 46.48
CA TYR A 740 -0.08 28.94 46.77
C TYR A 740 1.33 28.39 46.55
N THR A 741 1.49 27.44 45.64
CA THR A 741 2.75 26.75 45.38
C THR A 741 3.24 27.05 43.96
N SER A 742 4.53 27.34 43.84
CA SER A 742 5.18 27.54 42.54
C SER A 742 5.73 26.22 42.01
N TYR A 743 5.42 25.95 40.74
CA TYR A 743 5.90 24.79 39.99
C TYR A 743 6.63 25.23 38.73
N PHE A 744 7.61 24.44 38.30
CA PHE A 744 8.39 24.66 37.10
C PHE A 744 8.23 23.46 36.18
N TYR A 745 7.97 23.71 34.89
CA TYR A 745 7.66 22.67 33.91
C TYR A 745 8.63 22.63 32.75
N ARG A 746 8.89 21.42 32.24
CA ARG A 746 9.58 21.15 30.97
C ARG A 746 8.89 20.02 30.22
N VAL A 747 9.06 19.97 28.90
CA VAL A 747 8.47 18.95 28.03
C VAL A 747 9.52 18.35 27.11
N ARG A 748 9.41 17.06 26.78
CA ARG A 748 10.19 16.38 25.75
C ARG A 748 9.28 15.58 24.82
N ALA A 749 9.59 15.56 23.53
CA ALA A 749 8.87 14.74 22.56
C ALA A 749 9.41 13.30 22.55
N LYS A 750 8.56 12.33 22.23
CA LYS A 750 8.88 10.90 22.17
C LYS A 750 8.30 10.27 20.90
N ASN A 751 9.10 9.53 20.14
CA ASN A 751 8.67 8.84 18.91
C ASN A 751 8.43 7.33 19.13
N SER A 752 8.00 6.63 18.08
CA SER A 752 7.66 5.20 18.11
C SER A 752 8.84 4.25 18.35
N SER A 753 10.08 4.73 18.22
CA SER A 753 11.27 3.99 18.65
C SER A 753 11.69 4.30 20.09
N ALA A 754 10.80 4.91 20.88
CA ALA A 754 11.02 5.35 22.25
C ALA A 754 12.18 6.35 22.45
N LEU A 755 12.60 7.05 21.38
CA LEU A 755 13.64 8.06 21.44
C LEU A 755 13.05 9.42 21.84
N LEU A 756 13.72 10.09 22.77
CA LEU A 756 13.33 11.41 23.26
C LEU A 756 14.04 12.53 22.51
N SER A 757 13.37 13.68 22.36
CA SER A 757 13.95 14.91 21.80
C SER A 757 15.29 15.22 22.46
N PRO A 758 16.31 15.69 21.71
CA PRO A 758 17.67 15.87 22.24
C PRO A 758 17.73 16.65 23.55
N ASN A 759 16.92 17.70 23.69
CA ASN A 759 16.84 18.55 24.86
C ASN A 759 15.41 18.60 25.43
N TYR A 760 15.31 19.11 26.66
CA TYR A 760 14.05 19.60 27.21
C TYR A 760 13.63 20.88 26.50
N SER A 761 12.33 21.19 26.55
CA SER A 761 11.84 22.54 26.26
C SER A 761 12.50 23.61 27.13
N ASN A 762 12.24 24.88 26.80
CA ASN A 762 12.33 25.95 27.79
C ASN A 762 11.57 25.59 29.07
N GLU A 763 12.02 26.12 30.20
CA GLU A 763 11.34 25.97 31.48
C GLU A 763 10.42 27.16 31.72
N ILE A 764 9.17 26.90 32.08
CA ILE A 764 8.22 27.94 32.50
C ILE A 764 7.71 27.62 33.90
N GLY A 765 7.73 28.63 34.78
CA GLY A 765 7.18 28.55 36.12
C GLY A 765 5.74 29.06 36.18
N ALA A 766 4.92 28.45 37.02
CA ALA A 766 3.57 28.92 37.35
C ALA A 766 3.27 28.76 38.84
N ALA A 767 2.59 29.76 39.40
CA ALA A 767 2.15 29.75 40.79
C ALA A 767 0.65 29.56 40.84
N THR A 768 0.21 28.62 41.67
CA THR A 768 -1.21 28.36 41.93
C THR A 768 -1.75 29.38 42.92
N ASN A 769 -3.05 29.62 42.86
CA ASN A 769 -3.78 30.50 43.76
C ASN A 769 -4.76 29.69 44.60
N LYS A 770 -5.62 30.37 45.36
CA LYS A 770 -6.70 29.74 46.13
C LYS A 770 -7.62 28.94 45.21
N ASP A 771 -8.01 27.74 45.64
CA ASP A 771 -9.07 26.99 44.98
C ASP A 771 -10.45 27.58 45.33
N ALA A 772 -11.24 27.86 44.30
CA ALA A 772 -12.62 28.33 44.42
C ALA A 772 -13.60 27.44 43.64
N VAL A 773 -13.10 26.35 43.04
CA VAL A 773 -13.92 25.40 42.30
C VAL A 773 -14.50 24.41 43.30
N LYS A 774 -15.78 24.06 43.12
CA LYS A 774 -16.43 23.03 43.92
C LYS A 774 -16.31 21.69 43.17
N PRO A 775 -16.26 20.54 43.87
CA PRO A 775 -16.33 19.26 43.20
C PRO A 775 -17.65 19.11 42.45
N GLU A 776 -17.60 18.47 41.29
CA GLU A 776 -18.77 18.10 40.51
C GLU A 776 -18.73 16.61 40.21
N ILE A 777 -19.90 15.97 40.11
CA ILE A 777 -19.94 14.58 39.64
C ILE A 777 -19.65 14.59 38.14
N LEU A 778 -18.53 14.01 37.73
CA LEU A 778 -18.20 13.83 36.31
C LEU A 778 -18.84 12.58 35.73
N PHE A 779 -18.89 11.53 36.54
CA PHE A 779 -19.22 10.20 36.07
C PHE A 779 -19.81 9.36 37.19
N SER A 780 -20.74 8.48 36.83
CA SER A 780 -21.17 7.40 37.69
C SER A 780 -21.52 6.17 36.88
N THR A 781 -21.12 5.01 37.38
CA THR A 781 -21.49 3.72 36.81
C THR A 781 -21.81 2.73 37.91
N SER A 782 -22.73 1.81 37.65
CA SER A 782 -22.80 0.58 38.42
C SER A 782 -21.96 -0.47 37.72
N ARG A 783 -21.08 -1.16 38.45
CA ARG A 783 -20.55 -2.42 37.95
C ARG A 783 -21.71 -3.42 37.93
N ALA A 784 -21.69 -4.40 37.04
CA ALA A 784 -22.80 -5.34 36.86
C ALA A 784 -23.17 -6.17 38.12
N GLU A 785 -22.46 -5.94 39.23
CA GLU A 785 -22.77 -6.28 40.61
C GLU A 785 -24.07 -5.63 41.08
N THR A 786 -24.92 -6.38 41.76
CA THR A 786 -26.26 -5.90 42.15
C THR A 786 -26.23 -4.78 43.17
N ASN A 787 -25.11 -4.38 43.78
CA ASN A 787 -25.13 -3.43 44.89
C ASN A 787 -24.01 -2.38 44.92
N LYS A 788 -23.26 -2.21 43.82
CA LYS A 788 -22.15 -1.24 43.76
C LYS A 788 -22.36 -0.13 42.75
N ILE A 789 -22.01 1.08 43.15
CA ILE A 789 -21.98 2.27 42.29
C ILE A 789 -20.64 2.97 42.51
N ILE A 790 -19.96 3.33 41.43
CA ILE A 790 -18.79 4.19 41.46
C ILE A 790 -19.22 5.59 41.03
N ILE A 791 -18.69 6.58 41.73
CA ILE A 791 -18.88 8.00 41.43
C ILE A 791 -17.50 8.61 41.28
N GLU A 792 -17.20 9.30 40.18
CA GLU A 792 -15.95 10.05 40.01
C GLU A 792 -16.24 11.55 40.06
N PHE A 793 -15.55 12.26 40.95
CA PHE A 793 -15.61 13.71 41.10
C PHE A 793 -14.59 14.43 40.22
N SER A 794 -14.85 15.70 39.90
CA SER A 794 -13.99 16.56 39.06
C SER A 794 -12.59 16.80 39.63
N GLU A 795 -12.42 16.59 40.93
CA GLU A 795 -11.23 16.87 41.71
C GLU A 795 -11.17 15.99 42.95
N LYS A 796 -10.05 16.08 43.70
CA LYS A 796 -9.88 15.30 44.93
C LYS A 796 -10.81 15.80 46.02
N VAL A 797 -11.49 14.88 46.70
CA VAL A 797 -12.48 15.20 47.74
C VAL A 797 -11.98 14.91 49.14
N ASP A 798 -12.49 15.64 50.13
CA ASP A 798 -12.27 15.38 51.54
C ASP A 798 -12.85 14.01 51.92
N GLN A 799 -12.02 13.18 52.56
CA GLN A 799 -12.40 11.81 52.91
C GLN A 799 -13.60 11.75 53.84
N ALA A 800 -13.66 12.58 54.88
CA ALA A 800 -14.76 12.53 55.84
C ALA A 800 -16.10 12.92 55.19
N ALA A 801 -16.09 13.92 54.31
CA ALA A 801 -17.27 14.30 53.54
C ALA A 801 -17.64 13.23 52.48
N ALA A 802 -16.66 12.67 51.79
CA ALA A 802 -16.88 11.67 50.74
C ALA A 802 -17.40 10.32 51.29
N GLU A 803 -16.98 9.92 52.49
CA GLU A 803 -17.39 8.64 53.12
C GLU A 803 -18.66 8.75 53.99
N THR A 804 -19.28 9.92 54.05
CA THR A 804 -20.56 10.12 54.77
C THR A 804 -21.74 9.67 53.92
N THR A 805 -22.41 8.57 54.27
CA THR A 805 -23.50 7.99 53.46
C THR A 805 -24.69 8.92 53.23
N THR A 806 -25.02 9.79 54.18
CA THR A 806 -26.13 10.76 54.06
C THR A 806 -25.89 11.86 53.02
N ASN A 807 -24.67 11.95 52.49
CA ASN A 807 -24.33 12.84 51.38
C ASN A 807 -24.78 12.29 50.02
N TYR A 808 -25.22 11.03 49.96
CA TYR A 808 -25.69 10.39 48.75
C TYR A 808 -27.13 9.92 48.90
N SER A 809 -27.89 9.96 47.82
CA SER A 809 -29.22 9.34 47.75
C SER A 809 -29.47 8.84 46.33
N LEU A 810 -30.16 7.71 46.23
CA LEU A 810 -30.62 7.14 44.97
C LEU A 810 -32.15 7.18 44.91
N ASP A 811 -32.72 7.24 43.71
CA ASP A 811 -34.16 7.07 43.52
C ASP A 811 -34.60 5.60 43.71
N LYS A 812 -35.90 5.33 43.48
CA LYS A 812 -36.48 3.96 43.52
C LYS A 812 -36.29 3.22 44.85
N SER A 813 -36.20 3.97 45.95
CA SER A 813 -36.09 3.44 47.32
C SER A 813 -34.84 2.61 47.59
N VAL A 814 -33.78 2.76 46.78
CA VAL A 814 -32.48 2.13 47.03
C VAL A 814 -31.77 2.84 48.18
N THR A 815 -31.25 2.08 49.14
CA THR A 815 -30.55 2.62 50.32
C THR A 815 -29.04 2.63 50.14
N ILE A 816 -28.36 3.70 50.55
CA ILE A 816 -26.88 3.75 50.61
C ILE A 816 -26.41 3.14 51.94
N ASN A 817 -25.77 1.97 51.87
CA ASN A 817 -25.28 1.22 53.02
C ASN A 817 -23.88 1.68 53.46
N SER A 818 -23.00 2.02 52.52
CA SER A 818 -21.66 2.55 52.81
C SER A 818 -21.12 3.41 51.66
N ALA A 819 -20.14 4.26 51.96
CA ALA A 819 -19.41 5.09 50.99
C ALA A 819 -17.89 5.01 51.24
N LYS A 820 -17.18 4.44 50.26
CA LYS A 820 -15.74 4.23 50.05
C LYS A 820 -14.97 5.28 49.28
N LEU A 821 -14.14 6.16 49.86
CA LEU A 821 -13.22 6.94 49.02
C LEU A 821 -12.10 6.03 48.46
N CYS A 822 -11.90 6.08 47.15
CA CYS A 822 -10.87 5.32 46.43
C CYS A 822 -9.47 5.94 46.59
N LEU A 823 -8.43 5.19 46.19
CA LEU A 823 -7.04 5.63 46.32
C LEU A 823 -6.69 6.85 45.45
N ASP A 824 -7.40 7.07 44.35
CA ASP A 824 -7.26 8.26 43.50
C ASP A 824 -7.74 9.55 44.20
N GLN A 825 -8.46 9.40 45.32
CA GLN A 825 -9.13 10.44 46.12
C GLN A 825 -10.17 11.24 45.34
N LYS A 826 -10.60 10.77 44.18
CA LYS A 826 -11.62 11.37 43.32
C LYS A 826 -12.83 10.48 43.16
N SER A 827 -12.65 9.18 43.26
CA SER A 827 -13.70 8.19 43.10
C SER A 827 -14.26 7.74 44.44
N VAL A 828 -15.57 7.55 44.53
CA VAL A 828 -16.27 7.01 45.70
C VAL A 828 -17.06 5.77 45.30
N ILE A 829 -16.82 4.65 45.97
CA ILE A 829 -17.58 3.42 45.85
C ILE A 829 -18.73 3.45 46.86
N LEU A 830 -19.96 3.50 46.37
CA LEU A 830 -21.16 3.31 47.19
C LEU A 830 -21.54 1.83 47.20
N THR A 831 -21.81 1.31 48.41
CA THR A 831 -22.53 0.04 48.56
C THR A 831 -23.99 0.35 48.84
N THR A 832 -24.89 -0.31 48.13
CA THR A 832 -26.33 -0.04 48.17
C THR A 832 -27.14 -1.28 48.57
N SER A 833 -28.45 -1.15 48.75
CA SER A 833 -29.36 -2.30 48.62
C SER A 833 -29.38 -2.79 47.16
N ASP A 834 -29.78 -4.03 46.91
CA ASP A 834 -29.80 -4.59 45.56
C ASP A 834 -30.51 -3.69 44.53
N LEU A 835 -29.84 -3.50 43.40
CA LEU A 835 -30.23 -2.80 42.19
C LEU A 835 -30.85 -3.84 41.25
N GLY A 836 -32.07 -3.56 40.77
CA GLY A 836 -32.61 -4.25 39.59
C GLY A 836 -32.10 -3.60 38.30
N GLU A 837 -32.21 -4.30 37.16
CA GLU A 837 -31.90 -3.71 35.85
C GLU A 837 -32.84 -2.55 35.54
N ASP A 838 -32.30 -1.33 35.65
CA ASP A 838 -33.08 -0.10 35.49
C ASP A 838 -32.14 1.10 35.35
N THR A 839 -32.70 2.26 35.03
CA THR A 839 -32.02 3.55 35.06
C THR A 839 -32.19 4.19 36.43
N TYR A 840 -31.11 4.64 37.06
CA TYR A 840 -31.12 5.24 38.39
C TYR A 840 -30.64 6.69 38.36
N THR A 841 -31.23 7.51 39.22
CA THR A 841 -30.77 8.87 39.49
C THR A 841 -30.05 8.91 40.83
N LEU A 842 -28.76 9.21 40.80
CA LEU A 842 -27.93 9.42 41.97
C LEU A 842 -27.79 10.91 42.25
N ILE A 843 -27.93 11.30 43.52
CA ILE A 843 -27.71 12.67 43.99
C ILE A 843 -26.57 12.64 45.02
N ALA A 844 -25.55 13.48 44.82
CA ALA A 844 -24.54 13.79 45.82
C ALA A 844 -24.73 15.23 46.34
N LYS A 845 -24.54 15.44 47.64
CA LYS A 845 -24.61 16.75 48.30
C LYS A 845 -23.62 16.81 49.46
N ASN A 846 -23.14 18.00 49.81
CA ASN A 846 -22.26 18.21 50.96
C ASN A 846 -20.89 17.48 50.92
N VAL A 847 -20.54 16.85 49.79
CA VAL A 847 -19.16 16.41 49.53
C VAL A 847 -18.29 17.67 49.42
N LYS A 848 -17.04 17.61 49.89
CA LYS A 848 -16.14 18.75 49.92
C LYS A 848 -14.89 18.43 49.13
N ASP A 849 -14.25 19.44 48.54
CA ASP A 849 -12.91 19.31 47.98
C ASP A 849 -11.85 19.16 49.09
N ARG A 850 -10.56 19.25 48.74
CA ARG A 850 -9.44 19.28 49.68
C ARG A 850 -8.78 20.65 49.81
N ALA A 851 -9.47 21.73 49.41
CA ALA A 851 -8.94 23.09 49.49
C ALA A 851 -8.70 23.53 50.95
N SER A 852 -7.77 24.47 51.18
CA SER A 852 -7.52 25.00 52.53
C SER A 852 -8.76 25.64 53.17
N ALA A 853 -9.69 26.11 52.33
CA ALA A 853 -11.06 26.45 52.72
C ALA A 853 -12.03 25.64 51.84
N PHE A 854 -12.64 24.60 52.41
CA PHE A 854 -13.48 23.65 51.68
C PHE A 854 -14.55 24.30 50.80
N ASN A 855 -14.56 23.98 49.50
CA ASN A 855 -15.71 24.21 48.63
C ASN A 855 -16.62 22.97 48.68
N THR A 856 -17.94 23.19 48.73
CA THR A 856 -18.92 22.13 49.00
C THR A 856 -19.83 21.91 47.79
N VAL A 857 -20.04 20.64 47.43
CA VAL A 857 -21.01 20.21 46.42
C VAL A 857 -22.42 20.64 46.82
N ALA A 858 -23.00 21.57 46.04
CA ALA A 858 -24.44 21.78 46.01
C ALA A 858 -25.11 20.52 45.44
N PRO A 859 -26.37 20.18 45.79
CA PRO A 859 -27.03 18.96 45.31
C PRO A 859 -26.84 18.78 43.79
N ASP A 860 -26.05 17.79 43.42
CA ASP A 860 -25.68 17.47 42.04
C ASP A 860 -26.22 16.07 41.73
N SER A 861 -26.82 15.90 40.57
CA SER A 861 -27.52 14.67 40.20
C SER A 861 -27.00 14.09 38.90
N ILE A 862 -26.88 12.78 38.83
CA ILE A 862 -26.39 12.07 37.65
C ILE A 862 -27.22 10.81 37.39
N ILE A 863 -27.45 10.48 36.11
CA ILE A 863 -28.26 9.34 35.68
C ILE A 863 -27.37 8.25 35.08
N PHE A 864 -27.47 7.02 35.59
CA PHE A 864 -26.75 5.86 35.05
C PHE A 864 -27.69 4.65 34.86
N ASN A 865 -27.28 3.70 34.04
CA ASN A 865 -28.02 2.46 33.80
C ASN A 865 -27.35 1.29 34.53
N HIS A 866 -28.13 0.49 35.26
CA HIS A 866 -27.68 -0.77 35.83
C HIS A 866 -28.13 -1.94 34.97
N LYS A 867 -27.21 -2.86 34.71
CA LYS A 867 -27.47 -4.18 34.10
C LYS A 867 -26.87 -5.24 35.01
N ASN A 868 -27.53 -6.37 35.16
CA ASN A 868 -26.98 -7.48 35.93
C ASN A 868 -25.82 -8.12 35.17
N LEU A 869 -25.02 -8.92 35.89
CA LEU A 869 -23.98 -9.73 35.26
C LEU A 869 -24.55 -10.60 34.14
N PRO A 870 -23.83 -10.73 33.00
CA PRO A 870 -24.24 -11.62 31.93
C PRO A 870 -24.37 -13.06 32.44
N ALA A 871 -25.34 -13.80 31.93
CA ALA A 871 -25.40 -15.24 32.14
C ALA A 871 -24.10 -15.91 31.67
N ASN A 872 -23.71 -17.02 32.31
CA ASN A 872 -22.54 -17.83 31.96
C ASN A 872 -21.17 -17.13 32.20
N ILE A 873 -21.12 -16.24 33.19
CA ILE A 873 -19.86 -15.73 33.75
C ILE A 873 -19.32 -16.70 34.81
N ILE A 874 -18.03 -17.01 34.71
CA ILE A 874 -17.31 -17.90 35.63
C ILE A 874 -16.83 -17.13 36.84
N ALA A 875 -16.21 -15.97 36.60
CA ALA A 875 -15.73 -15.09 37.65
C ALA A 875 -15.73 -13.63 37.20
N HIS A 876 -15.99 -12.73 38.15
CA HIS A 876 -15.84 -11.29 37.98
C HIS A 876 -15.19 -10.66 39.21
N TYR A 877 -14.06 -10.00 38.99
CA TYR A 877 -13.29 -9.33 40.02
C TYR A 877 -13.19 -7.84 39.68
N SER A 878 -13.98 -7.00 40.36
CA SER A 878 -13.91 -5.54 40.22
C SER A 878 -12.76 -4.90 40.99
N ILE A 879 -12.20 -5.59 41.99
CA ILE A 879 -11.03 -5.16 42.79
C ILE A 879 -11.28 -3.94 43.70
N ASP A 880 -12.49 -3.39 43.69
CA ASP A 880 -12.86 -2.18 44.45
C ASP A 880 -13.02 -2.38 45.96
N ASP A 881 -13.30 -3.61 46.40
CA ASP A 881 -13.86 -3.90 47.72
C ASP A 881 -12.87 -4.59 48.68
N ILE A 882 -11.56 -4.39 48.45
CA ILE A 882 -10.52 -4.98 49.28
C ILE A 882 -10.38 -4.15 50.56
N GLN A 883 -11.09 -4.56 51.61
CA GLN A 883 -11.02 -3.94 52.92
C GLN A 883 -10.59 -4.98 53.96
N ASN A 884 -9.33 -4.87 54.42
CA ASN A 884 -8.69 -5.68 55.45
C ASN A 884 -7.97 -6.97 55.00
N ASP A 885 -7.03 -6.83 54.07
CA ASP A 885 -5.94 -7.79 53.86
C ASP A 885 -6.32 -9.17 53.31
N SER A 886 -5.83 -9.43 52.09
CA SER A 886 -5.56 -10.75 51.48
C SER A 886 -6.67 -11.51 50.73
N VAL A 887 -7.91 -11.00 50.56
CA VAL A 887 -8.95 -11.69 49.74
C VAL A 887 -9.51 -10.80 48.62
N LEU A 888 -9.64 -11.38 47.42
CA LEU A 888 -10.28 -10.80 46.23
C LEU A 888 -11.64 -11.49 45.99
N THR A 889 -12.73 -10.74 46.11
CA THR A 889 -14.10 -11.28 45.99
C THR A 889 -14.50 -11.51 44.52
N ASP A 890 -15.05 -12.69 44.24
CA ASP A 890 -15.75 -13.00 42.99
C ASP A 890 -17.24 -12.63 43.12
N TYR A 891 -17.71 -11.79 42.21
CA TYR A 891 -19.11 -11.35 42.15
C TYR A 891 -20.01 -12.23 41.28
N SER A 892 -19.46 -13.26 40.64
CA SER A 892 -20.26 -14.29 39.99
C SER A 892 -21.00 -15.16 41.01
N SER A 893 -21.98 -15.94 40.54
CA SER A 893 -22.66 -16.94 41.37
C SER A 893 -21.78 -18.13 41.78
N ASN A 894 -20.54 -18.23 41.27
CA ASN A 894 -19.63 -19.34 41.55
C ASN A 894 -18.74 -19.13 42.79
N ALA A 895 -18.63 -17.88 43.27
CA ALA A 895 -17.84 -17.53 44.46
C ALA A 895 -16.36 -17.97 44.40
N ASN A 896 -15.73 -17.83 43.23
CA ASN A 896 -14.31 -18.11 42.98
C ASN A 896 -13.38 -17.07 43.63
N ASN A 897 -13.52 -16.83 44.93
CA ASN A 897 -12.72 -15.83 45.65
C ASN A 897 -11.22 -16.16 45.58
N GLY A 898 -10.40 -15.13 45.35
CA GLY A 898 -8.94 -15.20 45.31
C GLY A 898 -8.30 -14.80 46.63
N VAL A 899 -7.09 -15.27 46.89
CA VAL A 899 -6.24 -14.86 48.02
C VAL A 899 -4.99 -14.17 47.49
N LEU A 900 -4.74 -12.93 47.90
CA LEU A 900 -3.55 -12.18 47.52
C LEU A 900 -2.33 -12.77 48.23
N ARG A 901 -1.21 -12.88 47.53
CA ARG A 901 0.03 -13.45 48.04
C ARG A 901 1.18 -12.44 47.89
N ASN A 902 2.07 -12.49 48.87
CA ASN A 902 3.39 -11.85 48.92
C ASN A 902 3.50 -10.32 48.84
N GLY A 903 2.40 -9.58 48.67
CA GLY A 903 2.48 -8.12 48.70
C GLY A 903 1.63 -7.41 47.67
N ALA A 904 0.92 -8.14 46.79
CA ALA A 904 -0.01 -7.57 45.82
C ALA A 904 -0.88 -6.50 46.49
N ALA A 905 -0.70 -5.25 46.09
CA ALA A 905 -1.21 -4.09 46.80
C ALA A 905 -2.31 -3.40 46.02
N LEU A 906 -3.19 -2.69 46.71
CA LEU A 906 -4.13 -1.80 46.04
C LEU A 906 -3.40 -0.64 45.37
N SER A 907 -3.85 -0.27 44.17
CA SER A 907 -3.40 0.90 43.43
C SER A 907 -4.59 1.66 42.83
N GLU A 908 -4.32 2.82 42.23
CA GLU A 908 -5.33 3.59 41.48
C GLU A 908 -5.84 2.76 40.28
N GLY A 909 -7.16 2.55 40.21
CA GLY A 909 -7.82 1.76 39.18
C GLY A 909 -8.12 2.50 37.89
N LEU A 910 -8.63 1.77 36.90
CA LEU A 910 -9.34 2.38 35.77
C LEU A 910 -10.66 2.97 36.27
N LEU A 911 -11.32 2.20 37.12
CA LEU A 911 -12.52 2.54 37.87
C LEU A 911 -12.24 2.22 39.34
N GLY A 912 -12.37 3.19 40.24
CA GLY A 912 -12.11 2.95 41.65
C GLY A 912 -10.68 2.45 41.94
N ASN A 913 -10.54 1.22 42.42
CA ASN A 913 -9.25 0.63 42.81
C ASN A 913 -8.82 -0.54 41.90
N ALA A 914 -7.51 -0.74 41.78
CA ALA A 914 -6.88 -1.85 41.07
C ALA A 914 -5.93 -2.64 41.98
N LEU A 915 -5.41 -3.76 41.47
CA LEU A 915 -4.30 -4.50 42.08
C LEU A 915 -3.01 -4.21 41.33
N GLN A 916 -1.96 -3.88 42.07
CA GLN A 916 -0.60 -3.72 41.58
C GLN A 916 0.24 -4.95 41.95
N PHE A 917 1.06 -5.36 41.00
CA PHE A 917 1.99 -6.47 41.09
C PHE A 917 3.40 -5.96 40.80
N ASP A 918 4.37 -6.36 41.63
CA ASP A 918 5.74 -5.85 41.59
C ASP A 918 6.67 -6.52 40.56
N GLY A 919 6.27 -7.68 40.03
CA GLY A 919 7.06 -8.49 39.09
C GLY A 919 8.04 -9.46 39.75
N VAL A 920 8.01 -9.60 41.08
CA VAL A 920 8.97 -10.41 41.83
C VAL A 920 8.32 -11.65 42.42
N ASP A 921 7.25 -11.50 43.20
CA ASP A 921 6.55 -12.64 43.81
C ASP A 921 5.06 -12.41 44.11
N ASP A 922 4.49 -11.28 43.70
CA ASP A 922 3.08 -10.94 43.83
C ASP A 922 2.16 -11.75 42.91
N TYR A 923 1.08 -12.33 43.45
CA TYR A 923 0.03 -12.98 42.67
C TYR A 923 -1.28 -13.14 43.46
N VAL A 924 -2.38 -13.46 42.77
CA VAL A 924 -3.63 -13.92 43.38
C VAL A 924 -3.80 -15.41 43.14
N GLN A 925 -4.08 -16.14 44.22
CA GLN A 925 -4.35 -17.57 44.20
C GLN A 925 -5.85 -17.83 44.34
N PHE A 926 -6.47 -18.47 43.35
CA PHE A 926 -7.86 -18.91 43.46
C PHE A 926 -7.96 -20.32 44.07
N SER A 927 -9.06 -20.59 44.78
CA SER A 927 -9.34 -21.96 45.24
C SER A 927 -9.71 -22.85 44.06
N THR A 928 -9.39 -24.14 44.15
CA THR A 928 -9.81 -25.12 43.14
C THR A 928 -11.33 -25.08 42.99
N SER A 929 -11.82 -24.89 41.77
CA SER A 929 -13.24 -24.74 41.47
C SER A 929 -13.63 -25.49 40.20
N PRO A 930 -14.72 -26.27 40.20
CA PRO A 930 -15.25 -26.92 39.00
C PRO A 930 -15.63 -25.93 37.90
N SER A 931 -15.93 -24.66 38.22
CA SER A 931 -16.33 -23.69 37.21
C SER A 931 -15.18 -23.22 36.30
N PHE A 932 -13.92 -23.38 36.72
CA PHE A 932 -12.76 -23.13 35.84
C PHE A 932 -12.57 -24.24 34.80
N ASP A 933 -13.20 -25.41 35.01
CA ASP A 933 -13.20 -26.52 34.07
C ASP A 933 -14.25 -26.26 32.99
N ILE A 934 -13.81 -25.64 31.90
CA ILE A 934 -14.70 -25.27 30.79
C ILE A 934 -15.31 -26.52 30.16
N GLY A 935 -14.51 -27.58 29.97
CA GLY A 935 -14.90 -28.87 29.39
C GLY A 935 -15.62 -28.80 28.04
N GLY A 936 -15.65 -27.63 27.40
CA GLY A 936 -16.50 -27.31 26.25
C GLY A 936 -15.78 -26.49 25.20
N SER A 937 -16.48 -26.13 24.14
CA SER A 937 -15.88 -25.58 22.93
C SER A 937 -15.72 -24.06 22.93
N ALA A 938 -15.82 -23.34 24.06
CA ALA A 938 -15.65 -21.89 24.05
C ALA A 938 -15.24 -21.31 25.42
N VAL A 939 -14.39 -20.27 25.40
CA VAL A 939 -13.96 -19.54 26.60
C VAL A 939 -13.57 -18.10 26.24
N SER A 940 -13.83 -17.15 27.13
CA SER A 940 -13.32 -15.78 26.99
C SER A 940 -12.72 -15.27 28.30
N VAL A 941 -11.61 -14.55 28.20
CA VAL A 941 -10.94 -13.88 29.34
C VAL A 941 -10.78 -12.41 28.98
N SER A 942 -11.32 -11.51 29.80
CA SER A 942 -11.21 -10.06 29.65
C SER A 942 -10.56 -9.46 30.89
N LEU A 943 -9.60 -8.56 30.69
CA LEU A 943 -8.96 -7.82 31.77
C LEU A 943 -8.59 -6.41 31.32
N TRP A 944 -8.72 -5.46 32.25
CA TRP A 944 -8.05 -4.18 32.12
C TRP A 944 -6.67 -4.28 32.76
N VAL A 945 -5.65 -3.85 32.04
CA VAL A 945 -4.26 -3.91 32.50
C VAL A 945 -3.52 -2.62 32.20
N LYS A 946 -2.66 -2.22 33.11
CA LYS A 946 -1.68 -1.16 32.94
C LYS A 946 -0.29 -1.77 32.98
N LEU A 947 0.32 -1.94 31.81
CA LEU A 947 1.63 -2.56 31.68
C LEU A 947 2.74 -1.61 32.11
N ASN A 948 3.69 -2.09 32.92
CA ASN A 948 4.88 -1.33 33.30
C ASN A 948 6.13 -1.72 32.48
N TYR A 949 5.94 -2.53 31.44
CA TYR A 949 6.98 -3.02 30.55
C TYR A 949 6.37 -3.38 29.19
N LEU A 950 7.17 -3.32 28.13
CA LEU A 950 6.88 -3.98 26.86
C LEU A 950 7.38 -5.44 26.89
N PRO A 951 6.78 -6.36 26.11
CA PRO A 951 7.21 -7.76 26.06
C PRO A 951 8.73 -7.96 25.92
N ALA A 952 9.42 -7.17 25.08
CA ALA A 952 10.88 -7.26 24.94
C ALA A 952 11.68 -6.95 26.22
N GLU A 953 11.10 -6.16 27.14
CA GLU A 953 11.73 -5.68 28.37
C GLU A 953 11.58 -6.66 29.54
N LEU A 954 10.86 -7.77 29.36
CA LEU A 954 10.66 -8.78 30.39
C LEU A 954 12.00 -9.31 30.95
N PRO A 955 12.12 -9.48 32.27
CA PRO A 955 13.30 -10.10 32.87
C PRO A 955 13.42 -11.58 32.51
N GLY A 956 12.29 -12.27 32.32
CA GLY A 956 12.20 -13.67 31.88
C GLY A 956 11.62 -13.82 30.47
N SER A 957 11.35 -15.07 30.06
CA SER A 957 10.74 -15.35 28.75
C SER A 957 9.27 -14.95 28.67
N PHE A 958 8.54 -15.02 29.80
CA PHE A 958 7.10 -14.81 29.85
C PHE A 958 6.71 -13.94 31.04
N GLY A 959 5.72 -13.06 30.82
CA GLY A 959 5.07 -12.26 31.84
C GLY A 959 3.60 -12.67 31.97
N PRO A 960 3.21 -13.50 32.95
CA PRO A 960 1.83 -13.98 33.07
C PRO A 960 0.87 -12.85 33.43
N LEU A 961 -0.35 -12.84 32.87
CA LEU A 961 -1.43 -11.96 33.31
C LEU A 961 -2.51 -12.77 34.01
N PHE A 962 -3.11 -13.73 33.30
CA PHE A 962 -4.08 -14.68 33.82
C PHE A 962 -3.70 -16.09 33.36
N ASP A 963 -3.73 -17.06 34.26
CA ASP A 963 -3.30 -18.42 33.98
C ASP A 963 -4.25 -19.48 34.57
N SER A 964 -4.74 -20.40 33.74
CA SER A 964 -5.50 -21.59 34.13
C SER A 964 -4.58 -22.78 34.34
N ASP A 965 -4.87 -23.65 35.31
CA ASP A 965 -4.04 -24.80 35.72
C ASP A 965 -3.61 -25.76 34.59
N GLY A 966 -2.43 -25.55 33.98
CA GLY A 966 -1.94 -26.35 32.85
C GLY A 966 -2.07 -25.66 31.49
N ASP A 967 -2.22 -24.34 31.49
CA ASP A 967 -2.27 -23.44 30.34
C ASP A 967 -3.38 -23.76 29.32
N GLN A 968 -4.57 -24.13 29.80
CA GLN A 968 -5.74 -24.39 28.95
C GLN A 968 -6.26 -23.12 28.30
N TYR A 969 -6.25 -21.99 29.00
CA TYR A 969 -6.57 -20.67 28.47
C TYR A 969 -5.86 -19.59 29.29
N VAL A 970 -4.90 -18.89 28.69
CA VAL A 970 -4.00 -17.97 29.41
C VAL A 970 -3.75 -16.69 28.63
N LEU A 971 -3.58 -15.59 29.34
CA LEU A 971 -3.11 -14.30 28.82
C LEU A 971 -1.73 -14.01 29.38
N TYR A 972 -0.75 -13.72 28.53
CA TYR A 972 0.65 -13.52 28.94
C TYR A 972 1.44 -12.68 27.93
N ALA A 973 2.46 -11.97 28.38
CA ALA A 973 3.47 -11.33 27.53
C ALA A 973 4.60 -12.33 27.17
N ASP A 974 5.04 -12.32 25.92
CA ASP A 974 6.03 -13.21 25.33
C ASP A 974 7.22 -12.40 24.81
N LYS A 975 8.37 -12.53 25.48
CA LYS A 975 9.59 -11.79 25.13
C LYS A 975 10.18 -12.21 23.79
N GLY A 976 10.14 -13.51 23.47
CA GLY A 976 10.76 -14.04 22.27
C GLY A 976 10.05 -13.57 21.00
N ASN A 977 8.74 -13.42 21.09
CA ASN A 977 7.90 -12.98 19.98
C ASN A 977 7.55 -11.48 20.04
N LYS A 978 7.91 -10.79 21.13
CA LYS A 978 7.62 -9.36 21.33
C LYS A 978 6.12 -9.06 21.27
N GLU A 979 5.33 -9.92 21.90
CA GLU A 979 3.87 -9.88 21.81
C GLU A 979 3.20 -10.08 23.16
N LEU A 980 1.97 -9.59 23.31
CA LEU A 980 1.04 -10.04 24.34
C LEU A 980 0.06 -11.04 23.74
N ARG A 981 -0.05 -12.23 24.30
CA ARG A 981 -0.69 -13.39 23.68
C ARG A 981 -1.84 -13.94 24.49
N PHE A 982 -2.79 -14.51 23.77
CA PHE A 982 -3.82 -15.39 24.31
C PHE A 982 -3.51 -16.80 23.83
N LYS A 983 -3.25 -17.72 24.75
CA LYS A 983 -3.09 -19.13 24.42
C LYS A 983 -4.32 -19.89 24.85
N VAL A 984 -4.82 -20.77 23.99
CA VAL A 984 -5.86 -21.75 24.34
C VAL A 984 -5.44 -23.14 23.87
N SER A 985 -5.61 -24.14 24.75
CA SER A 985 -5.26 -25.54 24.51
C SER A 985 -6.51 -26.41 24.51
N THR A 986 -6.76 -27.09 23.40
CA THR A 986 -7.94 -27.95 23.18
C THR A 986 -7.54 -29.41 22.99
N THR A 987 -8.53 -30.30 22.85
CA THR A 987 -8.30 -31.70 22.47
C THR A 987 -7.67 -31.88 21.08
N ALA A 988 -7.72 -30.88 20.19
CA ALA A 988 -7.14 -30.95 18.85
C ALA A 988 -5.78 -30.24 18.70
N GLY A 989 -5.39 -29.35 19.63
CA GLY A 989 -4.15 -28.58 19.50
C GLY A 989 -4.05 -27.43 20.50
N ALA A 990 -3.17 -26.47 20.24
CA ALA A 990 -3.10 -25.22 20.99
C ALA A 990 -2.61 -24.07 20.10
N GLU A 991 -3.32 -22.96 20.14
CA GLU A 991 -3.00 -21.75 19.35
C GLU A 991 -2.70 -20.55 20.25
N ARG A 992 -1.99 -19.56 19.69
CA ARG A 992 -1.42 -18.42 20.43
C ARG A 992 -1.51 -17.10 19.64
N PRO A 993 -2.71 -16.60 19.29
CA PRO A 993 -2.83 -15.28 18.69
C PRO A 993 -2.18 -14.19 19.57
N GLY A 994 -1.54 -13.21 18.92
CA GLY A 994 -0.71 -12.19 19.57
C GLY A 994 -1.06 -10.74 19.23
N ILE A 995 -0.72 -9.84 20.15
CA ILE A 995 -0.72 -8.38 19.97
C ILE A 995 0.74 -7.93 19.92
N PRO A 996 1.22 -7.37 18.79
CA PRO A 996 2.59 -6.86 18.68
C PRO A 996 2.90 -5.78 19.71
N GLU A 997 4.11 -5.74 20.25
CA GLU A 997 4.51 -4.71 21.22
C GLU A 997 4.41 -3.28 20.68
N THR A 998 4.46 -3.11 19.36
CA THR A 998 4.26 -1.82 18.67
C THR A 998 2.85 -1.25 18.87
N ASP A 999 1.87 -2.10 19.18
CA ASP A 999 0.48 -1.70 19.45
C ASP A 999 0.25 -1.43 20.95
N LEU A 1000 1.24 -1.73 21.81
CA LEU A 1000 1.14 -1.60 23.26
C LEU A 1000 1.71 -0.27 23.75
N ILE A 1001 1.02 0.33 24.72
CA ILE A 1001 1.46 1.57 25.37
C ILE A 1001 1.60 1.30 26.87
N THR A 1002 2.84 1.40 27.38
CA THR A 1002 3.10 1.23 28.81
C THR A 1002 2.57 2.42 29.60
N GLY A 1003 2.22 2.18 30.87
CA GLY A 1003 1.69 3.22 31.75
C GLY A 1003 0.27 3.71 31.42
N GLN A 1004 -0.43 3.09 30.46
CA GLN A 1004 -1.84 3.35 30.16
C GLN A 1004 -2.70 2.11 30.44
N TRP A 1005 -3.96 2.34 30.83
CA TRP A 1005 -4.95 1.26 30.94
C TRP A 1005 -5.36 0.82 29.54
N ILE A 1006 -5.21 -0.47 29.26
CA ILE A 1006 -5.66 -1.12 28.03
C ILE A 1006 -6.58 -2.29 28.39
N ASN A 1007 -7.56 -2.56 27.52
CA ASN A 1007 -8.42 -3.74 27.65
C ASN A 1007 -7.90 -4.84 26.72
N ILE A 1008 -7.74 -6.04 27.29
CA ILE A 1008 -7.28 -7.21 26.55
C ILE A 1008 -8.32 -8.30 26.70
N VAL A 1009 -8.77 -8.83 25.57
CA VAL A 1009 -9.75 -9.92 25.56
C VAL A 1009 -9.23 -11.07 24.70
N GLY A 1010 -9.04 -12.23 25.32
CA GLY A 1010 -8.82 -13.49 24.62
C GLY A 1010 -10.14 -14.24 24.45
N VAL A 1011 -10.43 -14.72 23.24
CA VAL A 1011 -11.67 -15.43 22.91
C VAL A 1011 -11.37 -16.71 22.14
N TYR A 1012 -11.95 -17.81 22.57
CA TYR A 1012 -12.04 -19.05 21.81
C TYR A 1012 -13.51 -19.39 21.57
N ASP A 1013 -13.90 -19.56 20.30
CA ASP A 1013 -15.30 -19.78 19.89
C ASP A 1013 -15.63 -21.23 19.46
N GLY A 1014 -14.64 -22.12 19.55
CA GLY A 1014 -14.76 -23.52 19.12
C GLY A 1014 -14.21 -23.79 17.72
N THR A 1015 -13.94 -22.72 16.98
CA THR A 1015 -13.35 -22.76 15.63
C THR A 1015 -12.13 -21.87 15.49
N LYS A 1016 -12.00 -20.84 16.33
CA LYS A 1016 -10.91 -19.88 16.30
C LYS A 1016 -10.50 -19.44 17.70
N ALA A 1017 -9.20 -19.28 17.91
CA ALA A 1017 -8.61 -18.52 18.99
C ALA A 1017 -8.36 -17.09 18.50
N MET A 1018 -8.75 -16.08 19.28
CA MET A 1018 -8.70 -14.67 18.92
C MET A 1018 -8.19 -13.83 20.08
N ILE A 1019 -7.51 -12.73 19.79
CA ILE A 1019 -7.14 -11.72 20.79
C ILE A 1019 -7.50 -10.31 20.32
N TYR A 1020 -8.04 -9.52 21.25
CA TYR A 1020 -8.50 -8.16 21.03
C TYR A 1020 -7.74 -7.20 21.93
N LEU A 1021 -7.43 -6.01 21.39
CA LEU A 1021 -6.88 -4.87 22.12
C LEU A 1021 -7.88 -3.71 22.01
N ASN A 1022 -8.35 -3.20 23.15
CA ASN A 1022 -9.24 -2.03 23.21
C ASN A 1022 -10.47 -2.17 22.29
N GLY A 1023 -11.10 -3.35 22.30
CA GLY A 1023 -12.25 -3.65 21.45
C GLY A 1023 -11.92 -4.07 20.01
N ILE A 1024 -10.65 -3.97 19.56
CA ILE A 1024 -10.26 -4.23 18.17
C ILE A 1024 -9.59 -5.60 18.06
N LEU A 1025 -10.04 -6.44 17.12
CA LEU A 1025 -9.39 -7.72 16.82
C LEU A 1025 -7.96 -7.49 16.33
N LYS A 1026 -6.98 -8.12 16.97
CA LYS A 1026 -5.56 -8.00 16.61
C LYS A 1026 -5.04 -9.22 15.88
N ASP A 1027 -5.46 -10.41 16.31
CA ASP A 1027 -5.01 -11.65 15.70
C ASP A 1027 -6.03 -12.77 15.91
N SER A 1028 -6.04 -13.74 14.98
CA SER A 1028 -6.98 -14.85 14.95
C SER A 1028 -6.37 -16.09 14.29
N HIS A 1029 -6.38 -17.21 15.01
CA HIS A 1029 -5.86 -18.49 14.56
C HIS A 1029 -6.99 -19.54 14.55
N ASN A 1030 -6.98 -20.44 13.55
CA ASN A 1030 -7.94 -21.55 13.51
C ASN A 1030 -7.59 -22.60 14.56
N LEU A 1031 -8.55 -22.98 15.39
CA LEU A 1031 -8.41 -24.03 16.40
C LEU A 1031 -9.75 -24.70 16.64
N THR A 1032 -9.78 -26.03 16.76
CA THR A 1032 -11.01 -26.78 17.02
C THR A 1032 -10.87 -27.66 18.25
N GLY A 1033 -11.96 -28.30 18.68
CA GLY A 1033 -11.99 -29.22 19.82
C GLY A 1033 -12.35 -28.52 21.14
N ASP A 1034 -12.60 -29.34 22.16
CA ASP A 1034 -12.98 -28.85 23.49
C ASP A 1034 -11.76 -28.35 24.26
N VAL A 1035 -11.92 -27.26 25.01
CA VAL A 1035 -10.89 -26.76 25.94
C VAL A 1035 -10.56 -27.88 26.92
N LYS A 1036 -9.26 -28.13 27.13
CA LYS A 1036 -8.80 -29.18 28.05
C LYS A 1036 -9.32 -28.91 29.47
N PRO A 1037 -9.51 -29.94 30.31
CA PRO A 1037 -9.98 -29.75 31.67
C PRO A 1037 -8.91 -29.11 32.57
N GLY A 1038 -9.34 -28.35 33.57
CA GLY A 1038 -8.49 -27.68 34.58
C GLY A 1038 -9.34 -26.94 35.63
N GLN A 1039 -8.97 -27.00 36.91
CA GLN A 1039 -9.80 -26.47 38.02
C GLN A 1039 -9.10 -25.44 38.92
N GLU A 1040 -7.80 -25.17 38.73
CA GLU A 1040 -7.11 -24.06 39.41
C GLU A 1040 -6.89 -22.88 38.43
N ALA A 1041 -6.70 -21.68 38.98
CA ALA A 1041 -6.31 -20.50 38.22
C ALA A 1041 -5.46 -19.57 39.08
N TYR A 1042 -4.67 -18.71 38.43
CA TYR A 1042 -3.81 -17.71 39.05
C TYR A 1042 -3.92 -16.39 38.29
N LEU A 1043 -3.87 -15.28 39.03
CA LEU A 1043 -3.72 -13.94 38.45
C LEU A 1043 -2.31 -13.43 38.78
N GLY A 1044 -1.57 -13.00 37.76
CA GLY A 1044 -0.21 -12.48 37.90
C GLY A 1044 0.90 -13.52 37.99
N ARG A 1045 0.63 -14.82 37.76
CA ARG A 1045 1.62 -15.92 37.80
C ARG A 1045 1.26 -17.06 36.83
N SER A 1046 2.27 -17.72 36.24
CA SER A 1046 2.06 -18.75 35.18
C SER A 1046 1.74 -20.18 35.65
N ALA A 1047 2.06 -20.58 36.88
CA ALA A 1047 1.75 -21.94 37.39
C ALA A 1047 2.13 -22.08 38.86
N LYS A 1048 1.60 -23.13 39.51
CA LYS A 1048 2.02 -23.60 40.83
C LYS A 1048 3.52 -23.94 40.80
N ASN A 1049 4.34 -23.08 41.41
CA ASN A 1049 5.82 -23.10 41.42
C ASN A 1049 6.56 -22.39 40.26
N SER A 1050 5.88 -21.64 39.38
CA SER A 1050 6.56 -20.80 38.38
C SER A 1050 7.28 -19.60 39.04
N PRO A 1051 8.50 -19.24 38.58
CA PRO A 1051 9.22 -18.03 39.01
C PRO A 1051 8.85 -16.77 38.19
N ALA A 1052 7.88 -16.86 37.28
CA ALA A 1052 7.44 -15.73 36.46
C ALA A 1052 6.25 -15.00 37.11
N TYR A 1053 6.37 -13.69 37.25
CA TYR A 1053 5.38 -12.83 37.91
C TYR A 1053 5.09 -11.57 37.09
N PHE A 1054 3.86 -11.08 37.18
CA PHE A 1054 3.43 -9.87 36.50
C PHE A 1054 3.98 -8.61 37.16
N LYS A 1055 4.36 -7.61 36.35
CA LYS A 1055 4.69 -6.26 36.81
C LYS A 1055 3.78 -5.22 36.18
N GLY A 1056 2.88 -4.63 36.96
CA GLY A 1056 1.90 -3.67 36.44
C GLY A 1056 0.68 -3.59 37.35
N SER A 1057 -0.43 -3.07 36.83
CA SER A 1057 -1.71 -3.05 37.53
C SER A 1057 -2.82 -3.72 36.72
N MET A 1058 -3.79 -4.33 37.39
CA MET A 1058 -4.98 -4.96 36.79
C MET A 1058 -6.26 -4.49 37.47
N ASP A 1059 -7.32 -4.35 36.68
CA ASP A 1059 -8.68 -3.98 37.10
C ASP A 1059 -9.68 -4.82 36.29
N ASN A 1060 -10.89 -4.99 36.82
CA ASN A 1060 -12.07 -5.55 36.17
C ASN A 1060 -11.80 -6.83 35.36
N VAL A 1061 -11.35 -7.88 36.05
CA VAL A 1061 -11.06 -9.19 35.45
C VAL A 1061 -12.34 -10.01 35.33
N GLN A 1062 -12.63 -10.52 34.14
CA GLN A 1062 -13.84 -11.29 33.83
C GLN A 1062 -13.51 -12.55 33.03
N ILE A 1063 -14.14 -13.66 33.38
CA ILE A 1063 -13.94 -14.97 32.74
C ILE A 1063 -15.30 -15.56 32.38
N PHE A 1064 -15.44 -16.08 31.16
CA PHE A 1064 -16.69 -16.62 30.62
C PHE A 1064 -16.46 -18.03 30.05
N ASN A 1065 -17.40 -18.94 30.26
CA ASN A 1065 -17.39 -20.27 29.62
C ASN A 1065 -18.13 -20.25 28.26
N ARG A 1066 -18.04 -19.12 27.56
CA ARG A 1066 -18.57 -18.89 26.22
C ARG A 1066 -17.69 -17.89 25.48
N ALA A 1067 -17.84 -17.84 24.16
CA ALA A 1067 -17.28 -16.76 23.37
C ALA A 1067 -18.08 -15.47 23.60
N LEU A 1068 -17.38 -14.37 23.82
CA LEU A 1068 -17.95 -13.03 23.72
C LEU A 1068 -18.07 -12.64 22.25
N SER A 1069 -19.16 -11.98 21.89
CA SER A 1069 -19.30 -11.38 20.56
C SER A 1069 -18.44 -10.11 20.44
N GLN A 1070 -18.14 -9.70 19.21
CA GLN A 1070 -17.48 -8.42 18.95
C GLN A 1070 -18.22 -7.24 19.60
N GLU A 1071 -19.55 -7.26 19.58
CA GLU A 1071 -20.40 -6.22 20.20
C GLU A 1071 -20.21 -6.21 21.72
N GLU A 1072 -20.22 -7.38 22.37
CA GLU A 1072 -19.98 -7.48 23.82
C GLU A 1072 -18.57 -7.03 24.20
N ILE A 1073 -17.57 -7.32 23.37
CA ILE A 1073 -16.18 -6.90 23.59
C ILE A 1073 -16.07 -5.37 23.44
N THR A 1074 -16.66 -4.80 22.39
CA THR A 1074 -16.72 -3.35 22.20
C THR A 1074 -17.49 -2.68 23.33
N ASP A 1075 -18.62 -3.24 23.76
CA ASP A 1075 -19.40 -2.71 24.89
C ASP A 1075 -18.60 -2.75 26.20
N ASN A 1076 -17.88 -3.83 26.48
CA ASN A 1076 -17.02 -3.95 27.65
C ASN A 1076 -15.89 -2.91 27.64
N TYR A 1077 -15.38 -2.54 26.46
CA TYR A 1077 -14.35 -1.52 26.29
C TYR A 1077 -14.91 -0.08 26.34
N SER A 1078 -16.00 0.19 25.61
CA SER A 1078 -16.54 1.54 25.43
C SER A 1078 -17.41 2.00 26.59
N ASN A 1079 -18.07 1.07 27.31
CA ASN A 1079 -18.98 1.43 28.41
C ASN A 1079 -18.33 1.47 29.79
N THR A 1080 -17.01 1.30 29.89
CA THR A 1080 -16.31 1.35 31.18
C THR A 1080 -16.22 2.78 31.74
N LYS A 1081 -16.34 3.83 30.90
CA LYS A 1081 -16.40 5.25 31.32
C LYS A 1081 -17.44 6.08 30.53
N THR A 1082 -18.66 5.58 30.30
CA THR A 1082 -19.70 6.41 29.63
C THR A 1082 -20.16 7.54 30.55
N ALA A 1083 -20.07 8.79 30.08
CA ALA A 1083 -20.56 9.96 30.79
C ALA A 1083 -22.03 9.79 31.20
N ALA A 1084 -22.30 9.97 32.48
CA ALA A 1084 -23.64 9.82 33.01
C ALA A 1084 -24.39 11.17 32.88
N ILE A 1085 -25.66 11.11 32.47
CA ILE A 1085 -26.40 12.27 31.93
C ILE A 1085 -26.78 13.22 33.06
N LYS A 1086 -26.28 14.47 33.06
CA LYS A 1086 -26.77 15.54 33.94
C LYS A 1086 -28.08 16.10 33.41
N ASN A 1087 -29.06 16.29 34.28
CA ASN A 1087 -30.41 16.74 33.93
C ASN A 1087 -30.41 18.01 33.06
N VAL A 1088 -31.01 17.86 31.88
CA VAL A 1088 -31.24 18.89 30.87
C VAL A 1088 -32.23 19.93 31.39
N VAL A 1089 -31.77 21.17 31.55
CA VAL A 1089 -32.66 22.34 31.63
C VAL A 1089 -32.20 23.41 30.64
N SER A 1090 -32.95 23.48 29.54
CA SER A 1090 -33.09 24.59 28.56
C SER A 1090 -31.87 25.09 27.75
N VAL A 1091 -31.86 24.66 26.48
CA VAL A 1091 -31.54 25.34 25.19
C VAL A 1091 -30.08 25.73 24.87
N GLU A 1092 -29.57 25.02 23.86
CA GLU A 1092 -28.51 25.31 22.85
C GLU A 1092 -27.06 25.46 23.33
N ASP A 1093 -26.30 24.35 23.36
CA ASP A 1093 -25.28 23.95 22.36
C ASP A 1093 -24.18 23.05 22.97
N ASP A 1094 -23.66 22.15 22.13
CA ASP A 1094 -22.48 21.29 22.29
C ASP A 1094 -22.56 19.98 23.12
N GLU A 1095 -23.35 19.01 22.63
CA GLU A 1095 -23.26 17.58 23.02
C GLU A 1095 -22.37 16.71 22.11
N ASN A 1096 -21.68 17.25 21.10
CA ASN A 1096 -21.14 16.40 20.00
C ASN A 1096 -19.61 16.20 19.95
N ASN A 1097 -18.86 16.46 21.01
CA ASN A 1097 -17.39 16.44 20.93
C ASN A 1097 -16.70 15.11 21.33
N LEU A 1098 -17.29 13.97 20.97
CA LEU A 1098 -16.51 12.74 20.76
C LEU A 1098 -16.33 12.53 19.26
N MET A 1099 -15.09 12.63 18.79
CA MET A 1099 -14.77 12.38 17.38
C MET A 1099 -15.08 10.92 17.03
N PRO A 1100 -15.99 10.66 16.09
CA PRO A 1100 -16.29 9.30 15.67
C PRO A 1100 -15.07 8.67 14.98
N LEU A 1101 -14.88 7.36 15.14
CA LEU A 1101 -13.75 6.62 14.57
C LEU A 1101 -14.09 5.90 13.25
N THR A 1102 -15.38 5.82 12.90
CA THR A 1102 -15.86 5.18 11.67
C THR A 1102 -16.97 5.99 11.01
N PHE A 1103 -17.20 5.78 9.72
CA PHE A 1103 -18.42 6.25 9.07
C PHE A 1103 -19.59 5.37 9.49
N ALA A 1104 -20.73 5.97 9.86
CA ALA A 1104 -21.92 5.22 10.25
C ALA A 1104 -23.21 5.95 9.82
N LEU A 1105 -24.24 5.20 9.44
CA LEU A 1105 -25.59 5.70 9.22
C LEU A 1105 -26.56 5.01 10.19
N SER A 1106 -27.24 5.78 11.03
CA SER A 1106 -28.19 5.24 12.01
C SER A 1106 -29.58 5.04 11.44
N GLN A 1107 -30.33 4.12 12.05
CA GLN A 1107 -31.76 3.98 11.80
C GLN A 1107 -32.49 5.26 12.23
N ASN A 1108 -33.37 5.78 11.37
CA ASN A 1108 -34.11 7.01 11.62
C ASN A 1108 -35.07 6.84 12.81
N TYR A 1109 -35.29 7.90 13.59
CA TYR A 1109 -36.25 7.89 14.70
C TYR A 1109 -37.13 9.15 14.69
N PRO A 1110 -38.46 9.01 14.87
CA PRO A 1110 -39.22 7.76 14.96
C PRO A 1110 -39.21 6.93 13.65
N ASN A 1111 -39.47 5.63 13.70
CA ASN A 1111 -39.72 4.77 12.53
C ASN A 1111 -40.70 3.63 12.91
N PRO A 1112 -41.95 3.60 12.42
CA PRO A 1112 -42.56 4.53 11.46
C PRO A 1112 -42.62 5.98 11.96
N PHE A 1113 -42.64 6.95 11.06
CA PHE A 1113 -42.72 8.38 11.38
C PHE A 1113 -43.91 9.07 10.72
N ASN A 1114 -44.35 10.18 11.31
CA ASN A 1114 -45.43 11.04 10.79
C ASN A 1114 -45.30 12.50 11.30
N PRO A 1115 -45.14 13.51 10.44
CA PRO A 1115 -44.53 13.45 9.12
C PRO A 1115 -43.00 13.61 9.18
N VAL A 1116 -42.40 13.80 10.37
CA VAL A 1116 -40.98 14.14 10.55
C VAL A 1116 -40.23 13.01 11.25
N THR A 1117 -39.02 12.72 10.76
CA THR A 1117 -38.03 11.84 11.42
C THR A 1117 -36.67 12.53 11.48
N LYS A 1118 -35.81 12.08 12.39
CA LYS A 1118 -34.39 12.42 12.44
C LYS A 1118 -33.56 11.28 11.85
N ILE A 1119 -32.50 11.60 11.12
CA ILE A 1119 -31.50 10.66 10.59
C ILE A 1119 -30.14 11.11 11.14
N ASN A 1120 -29.46 10.21 11.84
CA ASN A 1120 -28.14 10.45 12.40
C ASN A 1120 -27.07 9.73 11.59
N TYR A 1121 -25.91 10.36 11.40
CA TYR A 1121 -24.75 9.75 10.75
C TYR A 1121 -23.44 10.27 11.32
N GLN A 1122 -22.37 9.50 11.19
CA GLN A 1122 -21.05 9.81 11.71
C GLN A 1122 -20.03 9.91 10.59
N VAL A 1123 -19.09 10.86 10.75
CA VAL A 1123 -18.02 11.13 9.79
C VAL A 1123 -16.72 11.23 10.61
N PRO A 1124 -15.77 10.28 10.52
CA PRO A 1124 -14.57 10.27 11.34
C PRO A 1124 -13.44 11.16 10.81
N GLU A 1125 -13.52 11.56 9.54
CA GLU A 1125 -12.53 12.36 8.84
C GLU A 1125 -13.20 13.34 7.88
N MET A 1126 -12.56 14.47 7.57
CA MET A 1126 -13.17 15.48 6.70
C MET A 1126 -13.51 14.89 5.32
N SER A 1127 -14.80 14.83 4.99
CA SER A 1127 -15.29 14.08 3.82
C SER A 1127 -16.46 14.78 3.15
N ASN A 1128 -16.64 14.56 1.84
CA ASN A 1128 -17.83 15.03 1.13
C ASN A 1128 -18.99 14.03 1.37
N VAL A 1129 -20.07 14.48 2.01
CA VAL A 1129 -21.18 13.64 2.44
C VAL A 1129 -22.43 13.93 1.63
N GLN A 1130 -23.00 12.89 1.05
CA GLN A 1130 -24.28 12.90 0.36
C GLN A 1130 -25.29 11.98 1.06
N LEU A 1131 -26.45 12.49 1.48
CA LEU A 1131 -27.53 11.70 2.06
C LEU A 1131 -28.80 11.87 1.21
N THR A 1132 -29.24 10.79 0.57
CA THR A 1132 -30.32 10.83 -0.42
C THR A 1132 -31.43 9.85 -0.07
N ILE A 1133 -32.69 10.30 -0.19
CA ILE A 1133 -33.91 9.52 0.00
C ILE A 1133 -34.37 8.95 -1.34
N TYR A 1134 -34.77 7.68 -1.35
CA TYR A 1134 -35.26 6.93 -2.51
C TYR A 1134 -36.63 6.33 -2.24
N ASP A 1135 -37.44 6.19 -3.29
CA ASP A 1135 -38.68 5.41 -3.23
C ASP A 1135 -38.41 3.90 -3.35
N ILE A 1136 -39.46 3.08 -3.22
CA ILE A 1136 -39.35 1.61 -3.30
C ILE A 1136 -38.87 1.09 -4.66
N LEU A 1137 -38.91 1.91 -5.71
CA LEU A 1137 -38.42 1.59 -7.05
C LEU A 1137 -36.97 2.06 -7.28
N GLY A 1138 -36.32 2.60 -6.24
CA GLY A 1138 -34.94 3.11 -6.30
C GLY A 1138 -34.81 4.47 -6.99
N ARG A 1139 -35.91 5.21 -7.21
CA ARG A 1139 -35.85 6.56 -7.77
C ARG A 1139 -35.54 7.56 -6.68
N GLU A 1140 -34.65 8.49 -6.95
CA GLU A 1140 -34.33 9.59 -6.02
C GLU A 1140 -35.56 10.46 -5.78
N VAL A 1141 -35.88 10.64 -4.50
CA VAL A 1141 -36.99 11.49 -4.02
C VAL A 1141 -36.45 12.84 -3.58
N SER A 1142 -35.33 12.86 -2.84
CA SER A 1142 -34.70 14.10 -2.36
C SER A 1142 -33.30 13.82 -1.82
N THR A 1143 -32.32 14.63 -2.19
CA THR A 1143 -31.03 14.71 -1.50
C THR A 1143 -31.09 15.76 -0.38
N ILE A 1144 -30.87 15.32 0.86
CA ILE A 1144 -31.05 16.14 2.07
C ILE A 1144 -29.73 16.59 2.72
N VAL A 1145 -28.61 16.00 2.31
CA VAL A 1145 -27.24 16.48 2.62
C VAL A 1145 -26.40 16.29 1.36
N ASN A 1146 -25.59 17.28 0.97
CA ASN A 1146 -24.61 17.19 -0.12
C ASN A 1146 -23.52 18.26 0.08
N GLU A 1147 -22.65 18.06 1.07
CA GLU A 1147 -21.65 19.04 1.47
C GLU A 1147 -20.45 18.37 2.17
N VAL A 1148 -19.33 19.10 2.26
CA VAL A 1148 -18.16 18.67 3.04
C VAL A 1148 -18.48 18.79 4.53
N LYS A 1149 -18.27 17.70 5.26
CA LYS A 1149 -18.43 17.62 6.72
C LYS A 1149 -17.08 17.37 7.38
N ALA A 1150 -16.79 18.11 8.45
CA ALA A 1150 -15.65 17.86 9.33
C ALA A 1150 -15.85 16.53 10.09
N PRO A 1151 -14.82 16.00 10.78
CA PRO A 1151 -15.02 14.90 11.72
C PRO A 1151 -16.11 15.24 12.75
N GLY A 1152 -17.12 14.40 12.92
CA GLY A 1152 -18.21 14.62 13.85
C GLY A 1152 -19.43 13.73 13.64
N THR A 1153 -20.35 13.79 14.60
CA THR A 1153 -21.69 13.18 14.50
C THR A 1153 -22.68 14.24 14.06
N TYR A 1154 -23.54 13.89 13.09
CA TYR A 1154 -24.49 14.81 12.46
C TYR A 1154 -25.92 14.26 12.54
N GLU A 1155 -26.88 15.15 12.80
CA GLU A 1155 -28.31 14.88 12.74
C GLU A 1155 -28.94 15.72 11.62
N VAL A 1156 -29.79 15.10 10.79
CA VAL A 1156 -30.64 15.81 9.83
C VAL A 1156 -32.11 15.43 9.99
N LYS A 1157 -32.99 16.42 9.90
CA LYS A 1157 -34.45 16.21 9.95
C LYS A 1157 -35.01 16.00 8.54
N PHE A 1158 -35.79 14.95 8.36
CA PHE A 1158 -36.52 14.69 7.12
C PHE A 1158 -38.04 14.83 7.34
N ASN A 1159 -38.70 15.62 6.49
CA ASN A 1159 -40.14 15.86 6.53
C ASN A 1159 -40.84 15.24 5.32
N GLY A 1160 -41.55 14.13 5.55
CA GLY A 1160 -42.31 13.38 4.56
C GLY A 1160 -43.74 13.89 4.31
N SER A 1161 -44.10 15.09 4.75
CA SER A 1161 -45.47 15.63 4.59
C SER A 1161 -45.97 15.62 3.14
N ASN A 1162 -45.07 15.78 2.16
CA ASN A 1162 -45.39 15.78 0.72
C ASN A 1162 -45.31 14.38 0.07
N LEU A 1163 -45.03 13.33 0.82
CA LEU A 1163 -44.87 11.96 0.33
C LEU A 1163 -46.09 11.10 0.67
N ALA A 1164 -46.33 10.04 -0.11
CA ALA A 1164 -47.39 9.07 0.20
C ALA A 1164 -46.98 8.17 1.37
N SER A 1165 -47.93 7.62 2.14
CA SER A 1165 -47.60 6.59 3.13
C SER A 1165 -46.98 5.39 2.42
N GLY A 1166 -45.90 4.86 2.98
CA GLY A 1166 -45.15 3.79 2.34
C GLY A 1166 -43.74 3.62 2.88
N VAL A 1167 -43.02 2.71 2.23
CA VAL A 1167 -41.62 2.40 2.54
C VAL A 1167 -40.73 3.20 1.59
N TYR A 1168 -39.73 3.85 2.16
CA TYR A 1168 -38.67 4.58 1.48
C TYR A 1168 -37.31 4.09 1.99
N PHE A 1169 -36.26 4.38 1.23
CA PHE A 1169 -34.88 4.12 1.61
C PHE A 1169 -34.10 5.41 1.71
N TYR A 1170 -33.03 5.42 2.49
CA TYR A 1170 -32.10 6.53 2.52
C TYR A 1170 -30.68 6.00 2.53
N ARG A 1171 -29.82 6.61 1.70
CA ARG A 1171 -28.44 6.19 1.49
C ARG A 1171 -27.50 7.32 1.86
N LEU A 1172 -26.55 7.02 2.75
CA LEU A 1172 -25.40 7.87 3.01
C LEU A 1172 -24.28 7.42 2.06
N GLN A 1173 -23.76 8.33 1.25
CA GLN A 1173 -22.57 8.17 0.43
C GLN A 1173 -21.53 9.18 0.89
N VAL A 1174 -20.33 8.73 1.14
CA VAL A 1174 -19.24 9.57 1.61
C VAL A 1174 -18.03 9.37 0.72
N TYR A 1175 -17.46 10.47 0.25
CA TYR A 1175 -16.26 10.51 -0.58
C TYR A 1175 -15.13 11.12 0.25
N THR A 1176 -14.14 10.30 0.59
CA THR A 1176 -12.96 10.72 1.35
C THR A 1176 -12.03 11.52 0.45
N LEU A 1177 -11.58 12.69 0.92
CA LEU A 1177 -10.67 13.55 0.15
C LEU A 1177 -9.28 12.88 0.12
N GLY A 1178 -8.90 12.29 -1.01
CA GLY A 1178 -7.53 11.75 -1.22
C GLY A 1178 -7.32 10.25 -0.94
N ARG A 1179 -8.38 9.43 -0.87
CA ARG A 1179 -8.28 7.95 -0.90
C ARG A 1179 -9.32 7.35 -1.84
N ASP A 1180 -8.95 6.30 -2.57
CA ASP A 1180 -9.89 5.48 -3.36
C ASP A 1180 -10.74 4.62 -2.41
N GLY A 1181 -11.83 5.20 -1.92
CA GLY A 1181 -12.83 4.53 -1.12
C GLY A 1181 -14.03 5.43 -0.89
N SER A 1182 -15.22 4.99 -1.32
CA SER A 1182 -16.47 5.65 -0.93
C SER A 1182 -17.19 4.79 0.09
N PHE A 1183 -17.53 5.34 1.26
CA PHE A 1183 -18.41 4.66 2.21
C PHE A 1183 -19.85 4.80 1.72
N SER A 1184 -20.60 3.70 1.71
CA SER A 1184 -22.03 3.71 1.40
C SER A 1184 -22.80 2.81 2.35
N ASP A 1185 -23.81 3.36 3.04
CA ASP A 1185 -24.75 2.60 3.88
C ASP A 1185 -26.20 3.02 3.56
N ILE A 1186 -27.13 2.06 3.63
CA ILE A 1186 -28.54 2.23 3.27
C ILE A 1186 -29.42 1.75 4.41
N LYS A 1187 -30.43 2.53 4.75
CA LYS A 1187 -31.44 2.20 5.76
C LYS A 1187 -32.86 2.45 5.22
N LYS A 1188 -33.86 1.92 5.93
CA LYS A 1188 -35.28 1.94 5.53
C LYS A 1188 -36.09 2.86 6.44
N LEU A 1189 -36.89 3.78 5.90
CA LEU A 1189 -37.84 4.59 6.66
C LEU A 1189 -39.29 4.32 6.22
N ILE A 1190 -40.21 4.23 7.19
CA ILE A 1190 -41.63 3.93 6.99
C ILE A 1190 -42.44 5.18 7.33
N LEU A 1191 -43.04 5.81 6.32
CA LEU A 1191 -43.95 6.95 6.51
C LEU A 1191 -45.38 6.42 6.67
N LEU A 1192 -46.02 6.72 7.80
CA LEU A 1192 -47.38 6.30 8.10
C LEU A 1192 -48.24 7.55 8.35
N LYS A 1193 -49.16 7.87 7.44
CA LYS A 1193 -50.00 9.08 7.55
C LYS A 1193 -51.30 8.78 8.26
#